data_AF-A0A8S0PTJ8-F1
#
_entry.id   AF-A0A8S0PTJ8-F1
#
_cell.length_a   1.000
_cell.length_b   1.000
_cell.length_c   1.000
_cell.angle_alpha   90.00
_cell.angle_beta   90.00
_cell.angle_gamma   90.00
#
_symmetry.space_group_name_H-M   'P 1'
#
loop_
_entity.id
_entity.type
_entity.pdbx_description
1 polymer ?
#
loop_
_entity_poly.entity_id
_entity_poly.type
_entity_poly.pdbx_seq_one_letter_code
_entity_poly.pdbx_strand_id
1 'polypeptide(L)'
;MESSPEEPQQKRPHLNNNQENSSMARNSSSSSDDNKPVDATVLQYQNHKLVQQLEAQKQELHDLEANIMELKDKQASYDNMLIKVNQLWNQLDEDLVLLGVRAGAGNSALKHLDRIDSSRGSVPSCPPEDMFLCRLLQTNSIPRDGADRSIDYIKEALASRQASTRELMKLLEDTINAQRAKLEDIAQALQGNQSAEDAIIQLHKLDDLMKEEASHLHEAIDVLHLKHQQYADEIQTCINNHSVDQSEIKRLAGELEENMADLEESRRKLINLKMQKDGASGVQVPIPVPVLGVENGTVSPEKTSDRSKRLREAKESIEEVKILAEDRLSELQEAQEDNMILLKQVEDLQNELKEDKYVLSSRPYTLLTDQLQHWNAEAERYKMATESLQADRSFIIRREKELNVKAESVVAAREKLDKSESKIEELEHQLQKCVLEKNEVEIKMEEAMQDSGRKDVKEEFKVMASALLKEMGMMESRVNRWKGTADEANSLREKAQSLNSLLDQKTVDLKALADICAQQIGEIKSLNEIIEKMQKEQQELEFYLDMVGQQIYDNRGVMEIRESERRAQSQAEILKNVLDEHGLELRVRAAYEAEAAYQQRLSVAEAEIAELRTELEASDRAVLELKEAINIKEGESALYISEIETIGQAYEDMQTQNQHLLQQVTERDEYNIKVLVVMASLFSHL
;
A
#
# COMPACT_ATOMS: atom_id res chain seq x y z
N MET A 1 -15.83 39.17 -41.16
CA MET A 1 -16.65 38.64 -42.26
C MET A 1 -16.73 37.15 -42.07
N GLU A 2 -17.79 36.66 -41.45
CA GLU A 2 -18.56 35.49 -41.89
C GLU A 2 -19.78 35.35 -40.98
N SER A 3 -20.88 34.98 -41.61
CA SER A 3 -22.26 35.22 -41.21
C SER A 3 -22.82 34.00 -40.46
N SER A 4 -23.47 34.22 -39.32
CA SER A 4 -24.37 33.23 -38.71
C SER A 4 -25.79 33.42 -39.28
N PRO A 5 -26.57 32.35 -39.54
CA PRO A 5 -27.96 32.49 -39.92
C PRO A 5 -28.85 32.61 -38.68
N GLU A 6 -29.79 33.55 -38.75
CA GLU A 6 -30.90 33.76 -37.82
C GLU A 6 -31.89 32.59 -37.86
N GLU A 7 -32.37 32.16 -36.69
CA GLU A 7 -33.67 31.50 -36.55
C GLU A 7 -34.47 32.12 -35.38
N PRO A 8 -35.81 32.08 -35.43
CA PRO A 8 -36.65 33.16 -34.92
C PRO A 8 -37.11 32.98 -33.47
N GLN A 9 -37.20 34.11 -32.77
CA GLN A 9 -37.81 34.24 -31.45
C GLN A 9 -39.30 33.87 -31.47
N GLN A 10 -39.69 32.77 -30.83
CA GLN A 10 -41.05 32.57 -30.35
C GLN A 10 -41.18 33.04 -28.90
N LYS A 11 -42.18 33.92 -28.71
CA LYS A 11 -42.50 34.66 -27.49
C LYS A 11 -42.88 33.73 -26.34
N ARG A 12 -42.26 33.96 -25.18
CA ARG A 12 -42.73 33.46 -23.87
C ARG A 12 -43.95 34.27 -23.41
N PRO A 13 -45.02 33.66 -22.88
CA PRO A 13 -45.98 34.37 -22.06
C PRO A 13 -45.46 34.42 -20.61
N HIS A 14 -45.26 35.64 -20.10
CA HIS A 14 -44.94 35.91 -18.71
C HIS A 14 -46.20 35.72 -17.84
N LEU A 15 -46.19 34.71 -16.97
CA LEU A 15 -47.10 34.61 -15.83
C LEU A 15 -46.53 35.46 -14.69
N ASN A 16 -47.12 36.63 -14.50
CA ASN A 16 -46.88 37.49 -13.35
C ASN A 16 -48.01 37.23 -12.35
N ASN A 17 -47.74 36.47 -11.29
CA ASN A 17 -48.65 36.31 -10.15
C ASN A 17 -48.07 37.07 -8.96
N ASN A 18 -48.62 38.25 -8.70
CA ASN A 18 -48.56 38.89 -7.38
C ASN A 18 -49.92 39.54 -7.10
N GLN A 19 -50.68 38.88 -6.22
CA GLN A 19 -51.16 39.48 -4.98
C GLN A 19 -51.98 40.78 -5.10
N GLU A 20 -53.31 40.65 -5.18
CA GLU A 20 -54.21 41.64 -4.58
C GLU A 20 -55.34 40.99 -3.80
N ASN A 21 -55.60 41.63 -2.67
CA ASN A 21 -56.39 41.18 -1.54
C ASN A 21 -57.90 41.21 -1.81
N SER A 22 -58.58 40.28 -1.14
CA SER A 22 -59.84 40.48 -0.40
C SER A 22 -60.64 41.74 -0.73
N SER A 23 -61.77 41.56 -1.41
CA SER A 23 -62.95 42.39 -1.18
C SER A 23 -64.21 41.51 -1.19
N MET A 24 -64.74 41.26 0.01
CA MET A 24 -66.13 40.84 0.21
C MET A 24 -67.05 41.92 -0.39
N ALA A 25 -67.57 41.69 -1.60
CA ALA A 25 -68.66 42.46 -2.15
C ALA A 25 -69.99 41.80 -1.74
N ARG A 26 -70.68 42.43 -0.78
CA ARG A 26 -72.11 42.26 -0.53
C ARG A 26 -72.87 42.56 -1.82
N ASN A 27 -73.46 41.54 -2.44
CA ASN A 27 -74.54 41.74 -3.39
C ASN A 27 -75.87 41.46 -2.70
N SER A 28 -76.51 42.56 -2.34
CA SER A 28 -77.90 42.70 -1.93
C SER A 28 -78.86 42.12 -2.97
N SER A 29 -79.83 41.39 -2.45
CA SER A 29 -81.08 40.96 -3.07
C SER A 29 -81.81 42.07 -3.85
N SER A 30 -82.19 41.78 -5.10
CA SER A 30 -83.33 42.42 -5.77
C SER A 30 -84.00 41.44 -6.76
N SER A 31 -85.16 40.95 -6.36
CA SER A 31 -86.33 40.53 -7.15
C SER A 31 -86.13 40.04 -8.60
N SER A 32 -86.39 38.74 -8.82
CA SER A 32 -87.21 38.32 -9.97
C SER A 32 -88.12 37.16 -9.54
N ASP A 33 -89.38 37.49 -9.33
CA ASP A 33 -90.48 36.53 -9.33
C ASP A 33 -90.75 36.20 -10.80
N ASP A 34 -90.19 35.09 -11.28
CA ASP A 34 -90.54 34.48 -12.56
C ASP A 34 -90.25 32.98 -12.42
N ASN A 35 -91.25 32.23 -11.96
CA ASN A 35 -91.30 30.77 -11.98
C ASN A 35 -91.28 30.27 -13.43
N LYS A 36 -90.11 30.33 -14.08
CA LYS A 36 -89.79 29.48 -15.22
C LYS A 36 -88.95 28.32 -14.68
N PRO A 37 -89.29 27.06 -15.02
CA PRO A 37 -88.46 25.93 -14.60
C PRO A 37 -87.04 26.20 -15.11
N VAL A 38 -86.08 26.26 -14.18
CA VAL A 38 -84.66 26.28 -14.54
C VAL A 38 -84.46 25.09 -15.47
N ASP A 39 -84.16 25.37 -16.74
CA ASP A 39 -84.11 24.35 -17.76
C ASP A 39 -83.02 23.34 -17.39
N ALA A 40 -83.45 22.19 -16.86
CA ALA A 40 -82.57 21.17 -16.30
C ALA A 40 -81.54 20.71 -17.35
N THR A 41 -81.87 20.83 -18.63
CA THR A 41 -80.99 20.54 -19.76
C THR A 41 -79.83 21.54 -19.86
N VAL A 42 -80.05 22.83 -19.60
CA VAL A 42 -79.02 23.88 -19.60
C VAL A 42 -78.09 23.71 -18.40
N LEU A 43 -78.62 23.37 -17.22
CA LEU A 43 -77.81 23.06 -16.04
C LEU A 43 -76.99 21.77 -16.22
N GLN A 44 -77.57 20.72 -16.83
CA GLN A 44 -76.84 19.50 -17.16
C GLN A 44 -75.71 19.79 -18.15
N TYR A 45 -75.95 20.60 -19.17
CA TYR A 45 -74.93 21.00 -20.14
C TYR A 45 -73.80 21.81 -19.49
N GLN A 46 -74.13 22.76 -18.60
CA GLN A 46 -73.15 23.53 -17.84
C GLN A 46 -72.33 22.65 -16.89
N ASN A 47 -72.97 21.71 -16.18
CA ASN A 47 -72.26 20.74 -15.34
C ASN A 47 -71.36 19.83 -16.17
N HIS A 48 -71.83 19.33 -17.31
CA HIS A 48 -71.02 18.49 -18.20
C HIS A 48 -69.79 19.25 -18.71
N LYS A 49 -69.95 20.53 -19.06
CA LYS A 49 -68.84 21.40 -19.47
C LYS A 49 -67.84 21.66 -18.33
N LEU A 50 -68.31 21.87 -17.10
CA LEU A 50 -67.43 22.02 -15.93
C LEU A 50 -66.69 20.72 -15.60
N VAL A 51 -67.35 19.56 -15.73
CA VAL A 51 -66.70 18.25 -15.56
C VAL A 51 -65.63 18.05 -16.62
N GLN A 52 -65.90 18.35 -17.89
CA GLN A 52 -64.89 18.30 -18.95
C GLN A 52 -63.70 19.24 -18.67
N GLN A 53 -63.95 20.44 -18.14
CA GLN A 53 -62.89 21.37 -17.75
C GLN A 53 -62.07 20.86 -16.55
N LEU A 54 -62.72 20.24 -15.56
CA LEU A 54 -62.04 19.62 -14.42
C LEU A 54 -61.21 18.40 -14.85
N GLU A 55 -61.72 17.58 -15.77
CA GLU A 55 -60.99 16.42 -16.30
C GLU A 55 -59.77 16.89 -17.10
N ALA A 56 -59.90 17.95 -17.91
CA ALA A 56 -58.78 18.54 -18.63
C ALA A 56 -57.71 19.13 -17.69
N GLN A 57 -58.13 19.84 -16.62
CA GLN A 57 -57.19 20.36 -15.61
C GLN A 57 -56.51 19.24 -14.81
N LYS A 58 -57.22 18.15 -14.50
CA LYS A 58 -56.60 16.97 -13.86
C LYS A 58 -55.56 16.32 -14.76
N GLN A 59 -55.85 16.20 -16.06
CA GLN A 59 -54.88 15.67 -17.01
C GLN A 59 -53.64 16.56 -17.10
N GLU A 60 -53.82 17.89 -17.17
CA GLU A 60 -52.70 18.85 -17.17
C GLU A 60 -51.87 18.77 -15.88
N LEU A 61 -52.52 18.59 -14.72
CA LEU A 61 -51.81 18.37 -13.45
C LEU A 61 -51.01 17.06 -13.45
N HIS A 62 -51.59 15.96 -13.95
CA HIS A 62 -50.87 14.69 -14.07
C HIS A 62 -49.68 14.79 -15.04
N ASP A 63 -49.83 15.50 -16.16
CA ASP A 63 -48.75 15.73 -17.12
C ASP A 63 -47.64 16.61 -16.49
N LEU A 64 -47.99 17.61 -15.68
CA LEU A 64 -47.02 18.42 -14.92
C LEU A 64 -46.33 17.61 -13.82
N GLU A 65 -47.05 16.76 -13.09
CA GLU A 65 -46.48 15.85 -12.08
C GLU A 65 -45.48 14.87 -12.71
N ALA A 66 -45.81 14.31 -13.88
CA ALA A 66 -44.92 13.45 -14.64
C ALA A 66 -43.66 14.21 -15.10
N ASN A 67 -43.79 15.42 -15.62
CA ASN A 67 -42.66 16.28 -15.99
C ASN A 67 -41.78 16.64 -14.78
N ILE A 68 -42.36 16.90 -13.61
CA ILE A 68 -41.61 17.17 -12.38
C ILE A 68 -40.82 15.93 -11.94
N MET A 69 -41.42 14.73 -12.05
CA MET A 69 -40.74 13.49 -11.73
C MET A 69 -39.57 13.24 -12.68
N GLU A 70 -39.77 13.42 -13.99
CA GLU A 70 -38.69 13.30 -14.98
C GLU A 70 -37.55 14.30 -14.74
N LEU A 71 -37.86 15.54 -14.38
CA LEU A 71 -36.86 16.55 -14.05
C LEU A 71 -36.08 16.20 -12.77
N LYS A 72 -36.75 15.65 -11.75
CA LYS A 72 -36.10 15.16 -10.53
C LYS A 72 -35.17 13.98 -10.81
N ASP A 73 -35.57 13.04 -11.65
CA ASP A 73 -34.73 11.90 -12.04
C ASP A 73 -33.50 12.36 -12.83
N LYS A 74 -33.68 13.31 -13.77
CA LYS A 74 -32.57 13.95 -14.48
C LYS A 74 -31.63 14.67 -13.51
N GLN A 75 -32.17 15.46 -12.57
CA GLN A 75 -31.38 16.16 -11.56
C GLN A 75 -30.59 15.17 -10.69
N ALA A 76 -31.21 14.09 -10.21
CA ALA A 76 -30.53 13.05 -9.44
C ALA A 76 -29.42 12.36 -10.25
N SER A 77 -29.63 12.14 -11.55
CA SER A 77 -28.58 11.63 -12.45
C SER A 77 -27.41 12.61 -12.59
N TYR A 78 -27.69 13.91 -12.75
CA TYR A 78 -26.65 14.94 -12.82
C TYR A 78 -25.88 15.07 -11.50
N ASP A 79 -26.57 15.08 -10.37
CA ASP A 79 -25.96 15.15 -9.04
C ASP A 79 -25.05 13.94 -8.80
N ASN A 80 -25.50 12.73 -9.16
CA ASN A 80 -24.67 11.52 -9.11
C ASN A 80 -23.42 11.63 -9.98
N MET A 81 -23.53 12.19 -11.18
CA MET A 81 -22.37 12.43 -12.05
C MET A 81 -21.40 13.42 -11.42
N LEU A 82 -21.89 14.53 -10.87
CA LEU A 82 -21.06 15.53 -10.20
C LEU A 82 -20.37 14.96 -8.96
N ILE A 83 -21.06 14.14 -8.16
CA ILE A 83 -20.47 13.43 -7.02
C ILE A 83 -19.31 12.56 -7.48
N LYS A 84 -19.49 11.77 -8.54
CA LYS A 84 -18.42 10.93 -9.11
C LYS A 84 -17.24 11.77 -9.61
N VAL A 85 -17.50 12.88 -10.30
CA VAL A 85 -16.44 13.79 -10.76
C VAL A 85 -15.67 14.37 -9.58
N ASN A 86 -16.35 14.79 -8.51
CA ASN A 86 -15.68 15.29 -7.31
C ASN A 86 -14.83 14.21 -6.63
N GLN A 87 -15.33 12.98 -6.54
CA GLN A 87 -14.59 11.84 -6.00
C GLN A 87 -13.33 11.56 -6.80
N LEU A 88 -13.43 11.48 -8.13
CA LEU A 88 -12.29 11.24 -9.02
C LEU A 88 -11.27 12.39 -8.95
N TRP A 89 -11.72 13.63 -8.83
CA TRP A 89 -10.81 14.78 -8.69
C TRP A 89 -10.09 14.75 -7.35
N ASN A 90 -10.79 14.47 -6.25
CA ASN A 90 -10.14 14.30 -4.94
C ASN A 90 -9.11 13.16 -4.97
N GLN A 91 -9.47 12.03 -5.59
CA GLN A 91 -8.55 10.90 -5.75
C GLN A 91 -7.32 11.29 -6.58
N LEU A 92 -7.49 12.05 -7.66
CA LEU A 92 -6.37 12.57 -8.44
C LEU A 92 -5.43 13.44 -7.59
N ASP A 93 -5.98 14.35 -6.78
CA ASP A 93 -5.17 15.21 -5.90
C ASP A 93 -4.44 14.36 -4.84
N GLU A 94 -5.11 13.38 -4.23
CA GLU A 94 -4.52 12.43 -3.26
C GLU A 94 -3.40 11.58 -3.89
N ASP A 95 -3.63 11.04 -5.10
CA ASP A 95 -2.66 10.23 -5.84
C ASP A 95 -1.44 11.06 -6.26
N LEU A 96 -1.63 12.31 -6.68
CA LEU A 96 -0.52 13.23 -7.02
C LEU A 96 0.36 13.52 -5.80
N VAL A 97 -0.24 13.72 -4.62
CA VAL A 97 0.52 13.89 -3.38
C VAL A 97 1.30 12.61 -3.03
N LEU A 98 0.65 11.45 -3.11
CA LEU A 98 1.30 10.16 -2.83
C LEU A 98 2.47 9.89 -3.78
N LEU A 99 2.27 10.12 -5.08
CA LEU A 99 3.33 10.00 -6.08
C LEU A 99 4.46 11.00 -5.83
N GLY A 100 4.14 12.23 -5.40
CA GLY A 100 5.13 13.22 -5.01
C GLY A 100 6.01 12.75 -3.85
N VAL A 101 5.40 12.17 -2.81
CA VAL A 101 6.12 11.58 -1.68
C VAL A 101 7.02 10.44 -2.13
N ARG A 102 6.51 9.53 -2.97
CA ARG A 102 7.30 8.40 -3.52
C ARG A 102 8.44 8.84 -4.43
N ALA A 103 8.30 9.97 -5.11
CA ALA A 103 9.35 10.56 -5.93
C ALA A 103 10.43 11.28 -5.11
N GLY A 104 10.27 11.40 -3.78
CA GLY A 104 11.26 12.04 -2.90
C GLY A 104 10.98 13.53 -2.60
N ALA A 105 9.78 14.02 -2.87
CA ALA A 105 9.38 15.39 -2.49
C ALA A 105 9.15 15.55 -0.97
N GLY A 106 8.99 14.42 -0.26
CA GLY A 106 8.85 14.33 1.21
C GLY A 106 7.84 15.35 1.77
N ASN A 107 8.32 16.18 2.69
CA ASN A 107 7.54 17.21 3.40
C ASN A 107 6.87 18.26 2.50
N SER A 108 7.38 18.51 1.29
CA SER A 108 6.79 19.51 0.39
C SER A 108 5.46 19.03 -0.22
N ALA A 109 5.37 17.76 -0.61
CA ALA A 109 4.13 17.14 -1.08
C ALA A 109 3.14 16.94 0.08
N LEU A 110 3.61 16.54 1.26
CA LEU A 110 2.75 16.29 2.43
C LEU A 110 2.07 17.54 2.98
N LYS A 111 2.67 18.73 2.83
CA LYS A 111 2.01 20.01 3.17
C LYS A 111 0.75 20.29 2.35
N HIS A 112 0.66 19.76 1.13
CA HIS A 112 -0.57 19.86 0.34
C HIS A 112 -1.69 18.97 0.88
N LEU A 113 -1.34 17.87 1.56
CA LEU A 113 -2.28 16.96 2.22
C LEU A 113 -2.98 17.67 3.40
N ASP A 114 -2.23 18.45 4.21
CA ASP A 114 -2.79 19.29 5.29
C ASP A 114 -3.77 20.37 4.78
N ARG A 115 -3.48 20.95 3.61
CA ARG A 115 -4.32 22.00 3.01
C ARG A 115 -5.65 21.43 2.50
N ILE A 116 -5.63 20.20 1.98
CA ILE A 116 -6.82 19.48 1.51
C ILE A 116 -7.70 19.09 2.70
N ASP A 117 -7.11 18.51 3.76
CA ASP A 117 -7.83 18.07 4.96
C ASP A 117 -8.50 19.24 5.72
N SER A 118 -7.80 20.38 5.84
CA SER A 118 -8.31 21.58 6.52
C SER A 118 -9.56 22.17 5.86
N SER A 119 -9.75 21.96 4.56
CA SER A 119 -10.95 22.38 3.82
C SER A 119 -12.12 21.40 3.93
N ARG A 120 -11.85 20.15 4.34
CA ARG A 120 -12.80 19.03 4.35
C ARG A 120 -13.58 18.91 5.67
N GLY A 121 -13.00 19.41 6.78
CA GLY A 121 -13.54 19.26 8.14
C GLY A 121 -14.66 20.24 8.54
N SER A 122 -14.89 21.33 7.79
CA SER A 122 -15.95 22.29 8.11
C SER A 122 -17.25 21.95 7.39
N VAL A 123 -18.34 21.75 8.13
CA VAL A 123 -19.69 21.72 7.52
C VAL A 123 -19.94 23.11 6.93
N PRO A 124 -20.17 23.25 5.60
CA PRO A 124 -20.44 24.54 5.01
C PRO A 124 -21.72 25.13 5.63
N SER A 125 -21.72 26.41 6.00
CA SER A 125 -22.87 27.06 6.64
C SER A 125 -23.98 27.42 5.63
N CYS A 126 -24.02 26.74 4.49
CA CYS A 126 -24.91 27.03 3.38
C CYS A 126 -26.17 26.12 3.41
N PRO A 127 -27.22 26.51 2.67
CA PRO A 127 -28.42 25.67 2.51
C PRO A 127 -28.09 24.27 1.97
N PRO A 128 -28.91 23.24 2.25
CA PRO A 128 -28.68 21.86 1.78
C PRO A 128 -28.44 21.75 0.27
N GLU A 129 -29.07 22.64 -0.50
CA GLU A 129 -28.97 22.71 -1.96
C GLU A 129 -27.55 23.11 -2.43
N ASP A 130 -26.84 23.92 -1.64
CA ASP A 130 -25.51 24.45 -1.96
C ASP A 130 -24.37 23.64 -1.32
N MET A 131 -24.68 22.71 -0.41
CA MET A 131 -23.68 21.92 0.32
C MET A 131 -22.75 21.15 -0.61
N PHE A 132 -23.31 20.56 -1.67
CA PHE A 132 -22.53 19.81 -2.64
C PHE A 132 -21.55 20.74 -3.38
N LEU A 133 -22.04 21.90 -3.84
CA LEU A 133 -21.26 22.84 -4.61
C LEU A 133 -20.15 23.49 -3.77
N CYS A 134 -20.42 23.81 -2.50
CA CYS A 134 -19.43 24.25 -1.53
C CYS A 134 -18.31 23.20 -1.31
N ARG A 135 -18.68 21.91 -1.16
CA ARG A 135 -17.71 20.81 -1.05
C ARG A 135 -16.91 20.59 -2.33
N LEU A 136 -17.53 20.74 -3.50
CA LEU A 136 -16.85 20.63 -4.81
C LEU A 136 -15.82 21.75 -5.00
N LEU A 137 -16.13 22.96 -4.55
CA LEU A 137 -15.28 24.14 -4.69
C LEU A 137 -14.28 24.32 -3.54
N GLN A 138 -14.35 23.49 -2.49
CA GLN A 138 -13.59 23.65 -1.24
C GLN A 138 -13.83 25.03 -0.58
N THR A 139 -15.08 25.51 -0.62
CA THR A 139 -15.49 26.82 -0.06
C THR A 139 -16.60 26.66 0.98
N ASN A 140 -16.59 27.53 1.99
CA ASN A 140 -17.55 27.45 3.11
C ASN A 140 -18.91 28.14 2.83
N SER A 141 -18.98 29.01 1.82
CA SER A 141 -20.20 29.73 1.45
C SER A 141 -20.11 30.29 0.03
N ILE A 142 -21.20 30.24 -0.73
CA ILE A 142 -21.30 30.88 -2.05
C ILE A 142 -22.01 32.24 -1.89
N PRO A 143 -21.38 33.35 -2.33
CA PRO A 143 -22.00 34.67 -2.24
C PRO A 143 -23.24 34.74 -3.16
N ARG A 144 -24.41 34.85 -2.54
CA ARG A 144 -25.71 34.89 -3.23
C ARG A 144 -26.06 36.32 -3.70
N ASP A 145 -25.17 36.93 -4.48
CA ASP A 145 -25.31 38.34 -4.91
C ASP A 145 -25.62 38.43 -6.41
N GLY A 146 -26.77 37.87 -6.82
CA GLY A 146 -27.22 37.77 -8.21
C GLY A 146 -26.71 36.51 -8.95
N ALA A 147 -27.51 36.01 -9.89
CA ALA A 147 -27.21 34.76 -10.61
C ALA A 147 -25.87 34.83 -11.38
N ASP A 148 -25.57 35.95 -12.05
CA ASP A 148 -24.33 36.12 -12.81
C ASP A 148 -23.09 36.18 -11.91
N ARG A 149 -23.15 36.91 -10.80
CA ARG A 149 -22.02 37.03 -9.85
C ARG A 149 -21.72 35.71 -9.13
N SER A 150 -22.75 34.89 -8.91
CA SER A 150 -22.61 33.54 -8.34
C SER A 150 -21.90 32.60 -9.33
N ILE A 151 -22.25 32.67 -10.62
CA ILE A 151 -21.61 31.87 -11.68
C ILE A 151 -20.13 32.25 -11.85
N ASP A 152 -19.80 33.54 -11.81
CA ASP A 152 -18.43 34.01 -11.92
C ASP A 152 -17.57 33.55 -10.72
N TYR A 153 -18.13 33.59 -9.51
CA TYR A 153 -17.48 33.04 -8.32
C TYR A 153 -17.22 31.53 -8.43
N ILE A 154 -18.21 30.76 -8.90
CA ILE A 154 -18.06 29.30 -9.11
C ILE A 154 -16.95 29.02 -10.12
N LYS A 155 -16.88 29.78 -11.22
CA LYS A 155 -15.82 29.64 -12.22
C LYS A 155 -14.44 29.96 -11.64
N GLU A 156 -14.32 31.02 -10.85
CA GLU A 156 -13.06 31.42 -10.23
C GLU A 156 -12.59 30.37 -9.20
N ALA A 157 -13.49 29.87 -8.35
CA ALA A 157 -13.18 28.82 -7.39
C ALA A 157 -12.77 27.50 -8.08
N LEU A 158 -13.45 27.12 -9.18
CA LEU A 158 -13.09 25.96 -9.97
C LEU A 158 -11.72 26.13 -10.66
N ALA A 159 -11.43 27.33 -11.18
CA ALA A 159 -10.13 27.67 -11.74
C ALA A 159 -9.01 27.64 -10.69
N SER A 160 -9.31 28.09 -9.46
CA SER A 160 -8.38 28.01 -8.33
C SER A 160 -8.06 26.56 -7.95
N ARG A 161 -9.08 25.69 -7.87
CA ARG A 161 -8.89 24.25 -7.63
C ARG A 161 -8.06 23.63 -8.75
N GLN A 162 -8.37 23.92 -10.02
CA GLN A 162 -7.60 23.42 -11.16
C GLN A 162 -6.15 23.92 -11.13
N ALA A 163 -5.91 25.17 -10.73
CA ALA A 163 -4.57 25.71 -10.57
C ALA A 163 -3.79 24.96 -9.47
N SER A 164 -4.43 24.68 -8.33
CA SER A 164 -3.84 23.88 -7.24
C SER A 164 -3.46 22.47 -7.69
N THR A 165 -4.35 21.77 -8.41
CA THR A 165 -4.04 20.45 -8.99
C THR A 165 -2.87 20.53 -9.98
N ARG A 166 -2.80 21.58 -10.80
CA ARG A 166 -1.69 21.79 -11.75
C ARG A 166 -0.38 22.09 -11.04
N GLU A 167 -0.40 22.82 -9.93
CA GLU A 167 0.77 23.06 -9.07
C GLU A 167 1.29 21.73 -8.49
N LEU A 168 0.41 20.84 -8.04
CA LEU A 168 0.77 19.49 -7.59
C LEU A 168 1.43 18.67 -8.71
N MET A 169 0.86 18.69 -9.92
CA MET A 169 1.47 18.01 -11.09
C MET A 169 2.87 18.56 -11.39
N LYS A 170 3.04 19.88 -11.33
CA LYS A 170 4.34 20.52 -11.56
C LYS A 170 5.35 20.16 -10.48
N LEU A 171 4.94 20.13 -9.21
CA LEU A 171 5.79 19.70 -8.10
C LEU A 171 6.28 18.26 -8.31
N LEU A 172 5.39 17.36 -8.74
CA LEU A 172 5.73 15.97 -9.06
C LEU A 172 6.73 15.90 -10.23
N GLU A 173 6.48 16.62 -11.32
CA GLU A 173 7.37 16.69 -12.48
C GLU A 173 8.76 17.21 -12.10
N ASP A 174 8.83 18.31 -11.37
CA ASP A 174 10.09 18.92 -10.90
C ASP A 174 10.87 17.94 -10.00
N THR A 175 10.17 17.21 -9.14
CA THR A 175 10.77 16.19 -8.25
C THR A 175 11.32 15.00 -9.04
N ILE A 176 10.56 14.48 -10.02
CA ILE A 176 11.02 13.39 -10.90
C ILE A 176 12.24 13.82 -11.71
N ASN A 177 12.23 15.07 -12.22
CA ASN A 177 13.36 15.61 -12.97
C ASN A 177 14.61 15.76 -12.08
N ALA A 178 14.44 16.21 -10.83
CA ALA A 178 15.54 16.30 -9.87
C ALA A 178 16.12 14.90 -9.55
N GLN A 179 15.29 13.89 -9.32
CA GLN A 179 15.74 12.51 -9.10
C GLN A 179 16.43 11.93 -10.33
N ARG A 180 15.90 12.20 -11.54
CA ARG A 180 16.51 11.78 -12.79
C ARG A 180 17.91 12.38 -12.96
N ALA A 181 18.08 13.67 -12.67
CA ALA A 181 19.38 14.33 -12.71
C ALA A 181 20.36 13.70 -11.71
N LYS A 182 19.92 13.42 -10.47
CA LYS A 182 20.71 12.69 -9.46
C LYS A 182 21.17 11.32 -9.97
N LEU A 183 20.26 10.54 -10.57
CA LEU A 183 20.57 9.22 -11.15
C LEU A 183 21.53 9.30 -12.34
N GLU A 184 21.37 10.30 -13.20
CA GLU A 184 22.24 10.50 -14.36
C GLU A 184 23.65 10.93 -13.93
N ASP A 185 23.77 11.78 -12.90
CA ASP A 185 25.04 12.13 -12.27
C ASP A 185 25.76 10.89 -11.70
N ILE A 186 25.02 9.97 -11.06
CA ILE A 186 25.57 8.69 -10.56
C ILE A 186 26.01 7.80 -11.73
N ALA A 187 25.20 7.68 -12.78
CA ALA A 187 25.52 6.86 -13.93
C ALA A 187 26.78 7.36 -14.66
N GLN A 188 26.90 8.68 -14.83
CA GLN A 188 28.10 9.32 -15.40
C GLN A 188 29.32 9.10 -14.50
N ALA A 189 29.14 9.20 -13.18
CA ALA A 189 30.21 8.89 -12.23
C ALA A 189 30.65 7.43 -12.33
N LEU A 190 29.75 6.46 -12.54
CA LEU A 190 30.12 5.03 -12.61
C LEU A 190 30.74 4.61 -13.95
N GLN A 191 30.55 5.37 -15.04
CA GLN A 191 31.04 5.03 -16.39
C GLN A 191 32.51 5.41 -16.66
N GLY A 192 33.15 6.20 -15.80
CA GLY A 192 34.56 6.58 -15.97
C GLY A 192 35.53 5.47 -15.57
N ASN A 193 36.66 5.33 -16.27
CA ASN A 193 37.81 4.56 -15.78
C ASN A 193 38.42 5.27 -14.56
N GLN A 194 37.83 5.03 -13.39
CA GLN A 194 38.19 5.72 -12.15
C GLN A 194 39.38 5.08 -11.46
N SER A 195 40.23 5.92 -10.86
CA SER A 195 41.27 5.45 -9.94
C SER A 195 40.63 4.89 -8.67
N ALA A 196 41.39 4.12 -7.88
CA ALA A 196 40.89 3.57 -6.61
C ALA A 196 40.49 4.66 -5.60
N GLU A 197 41.14 5.83 -5.62
CA GLU A 197 40.77 6.98 -4.78
C GLU A 197 39.48 7.65 -5.27
N ASP A 198 39.30 7.80 -6.59
CA ASP A 198 38.07 8.35 -7.16
C ASP A 198 36.86 7.46 -6.85
N ALA A 199 37.04 6.12 -6.90
CA ALA A 199 36.00 5.17 -6.55
C ALA A 199 35.57 5.29 -5.06
N ILE A 200 36.50 5.53 -4.14
CA ILE A 200 36.20 5.74 -2.72
C ILE A 200 35.41 7.04 -2.52
N ILE A 201 35.79 8.12 -3.21
CA ILE A 201 35.07 9.40 -3.14
C ILE A 201 33.64 9.27 -3.71
N GLN A 202 33.46 8.52 -4.81
CA GLN A 202 32.12 8.25 -5.36
C GLN A 202 31.28 7.37 -4.44
N LEU A 203 31.88 6.37 -3.78
CA LEU A 203 31.16 5.52 -2.83
C LEU A 203 30.66 6.34 -1.63
N HIS A 204 31.48 7.27 -1.12
CA HIS A 204 31.05 8.20 -0.07
C HIS A 204 29.92 9.13 -0.54
N LYS A 205 30.00 9.65 -1.77
CA LYS A 205 28.92 10.47 -2.35
C LYS A 205 27.61 9.68 -2.50
N LEU A 206 27.69 8.41 -2.89
CA LEU A 206 26.53 7.52 -2.97
C LEU A 206 25.95 7.22 -1.58
N ASP A 207 26.81 6.95 -0.58
CA ASP A 207 26.41 6.74 0.81
C ASP A 207 25.71 7.98 1.39
N ASP A 208 26.21 9.18 1.12
CA ASP A 208 25.58 10.44 1.54
C ASP A 208 24.20 10.65 0.88
N LEU A 209 24.06 10.36 -0.42
CA LEU A 209 22.76 10.40 -1.11
C LEU A 209 21.77 9.37 -0.54
N MET A 210 22.27 8.18 -0.20
CA MET A 210 21.45 7.11 0.37
C MET A 210 20.99 7.46 1.80
N LYS A 211 21.82 8.16 2.58
CA LYS A 211 21.43 8.74 3.89
C LYS A 211 20.41 9.87 3.75
N GLU A 212 20.55 10.73 2.74
CA GLU A 212 19.59 11.79 2.44
C GLU A 212 18.21 11.19 2.10
N GLU A 213 18.17 10.18 1.22
CA GLU A 213 16.94 9.47 0.87
C GLU A 213 16.34 8.72 2.07
N ALA A 214 17.15 8.04 2.88
CA ALA A 214 16.70 7.39 4.11
C ALA A 214 16.11 8.40 5.11
N SER A 215 16.71 9.59 5.23
CA SER A 215 16.20 10.66 6.08
C SER A 215 14.86 11.22 5.55
N HIS A 216 14.75 11.45 4.24
CA HIS A 216 13.49 11.88 3.61
C HIS A 216 12.36 10.85 3.80
N LEU A 217 12.67 9.56 3.66
CA LEU A 217 11.70 8.48 3.90
C LEU A 217 11.28 8.43 5.38
N HIS A 218 12.22 8.62 6.31
CA HIS A 218 11.91 8.67 7.73
C HIS A 218 10.98 9.83 8.07
N GLU A 219 11.26 11.03 7.58
CA GLU A 219 10.39 12.20 7.74
C GLU A 219 8.99 11.97 7.14
N ALA A 220 8.91 11.35 5.96
CA ALA A 220 7.62 11.02 5.33
C ALA A 220 6.82 10.00 6.17
N ILE A 221 7.48 9.00 6.74
CA ILE A 221 6.86 8.00 7.63
C ILE A 221 6.35 8.68 8.91
N ASP A 222 7.14 9.58 9.52
CA ASP A 222 6.73 10.29 10.74
C ASP A 222 5.47 11.13 10.53
N VAL A 223 5.39 11.84 9.41
CA VAL A 223 4.20 12.62 9.05
C VAL A 223 2.99 11.71 8.78
N LEU A 224 3.19 10.58 8.08
CA LEU A 224 2.13 9.61 7.85
C LEU A 224 1.63 8.97 9.16
N HIS A 225 2.52 8.67 10.10
CA HIS A 225 2.15 8.20 11.44
C HIS A 225 1.36 9.25 12.22
N LEU A 226 1.79 10.51 12.18
CA LEU A 226 1.04 11.60 12.82
C LEU A 226 -0.38 11.72 12.23
N LYS A 227 -0.51 11.59 10.91
CA LYS A 227 -1.81 11.58 10.22
C LYS A 227 -2.67 10.38 10.59
N HIS A 228 -2.08 9.19 10.65
CA HIS A 228 -2.79 8.00 11.09
C HIS A 228 -3.35 8.16 12.51
N GLN A 229 -2.57 8.75 13.41
CA GLN A 229 -3.02 9.05 14.76
C GLN A 229 -4.17 10.07 14.76
N GLN A 230 -4.08 11.14 13.98
CA GLN A 230 -5.17 12.12 13.83
C GLN A 230 -6.47 11.46 13.34
N TYR A 231 -6.41 10.65 12.28
CA TYR A 231 -7.62 9.96 11.78
C TYR A 231 -8.16 8.94 12.78
N ALA A 232 -7.31 8.24 13.54
CA ALA A 232 -7.75 7.35 14.59
C ALA A 232 -8.52 8.11 15.69
N ASP A 233 -8.04 9.29 16.09
CA ASP A 233 -8.70 10.15 17.07
C ASP A 233 -10.03 10.71 16.53
N GLU A 234 -10.09 11.10 15.26
CA GLU A 234 -11.33 11.55 14.58
C GLU A 234 -12.36 10.42 14.47
N ILE A 235 -11.94 9.21 14.07
CA ILE A 235 -12.80 8.03 14.02
C ILE A 235 -13.35 7.71 15.41
N GLN A 236 -12.50 7.74 16.43
CA GLN A 236 -12.93 7.49 17.81
C GLN A 236 -13.94 8.55 18.28
N THR A 237 -13.73 9.82 17.92
CA THR A 237 -14.66 10.91 18.20
C THR A 237 -16.00 10.69 17.50
N CYS A 238 -16.00 10.26 16.23
CA CYS A 238 -17.20 9.92 15.47
C CYS A 238 -17.97 8.75 16.11
N ILE A 239 -17.27 7.69 16.53
CA ILE A 239 -17.86 6.55 17.25
C ILE A 239 -18.52 7.02 18.55
N ASN A 240 -17.84 7.87 19.32
CA ASN A 240 -18.36 8.41 20.57
C ASN A 240 -19.62 9.25 20.29
N ASN A 241 -19.60 10.14 19.28
CA ASN A 241 -20.76 10.95 18.90
C ASN A 241 -21.94 10.09 18.44
N HIS A 242 -21.70 9.07 17.60
CA HIS A 242 -22.75 8.13 17.21
C HIS A 242 -23.37 7.44 18.43
N SER A 243 -22.56 7.05 19.42
CA SER A 243 -23.09 6.42 20.64
C SER A 243 -24.00 7.37 21.43
N VAL A 244 -23.65 8.66 21.48
CA VAL A 244 -24.45 9.72 22.09
C VAL A 244 -25.75 9.91 21.31
N ASP A 245 -25.67 10.13 20.01
CA ASP A 245 -26.85 10.31 19.14
C ASP A 245 -27.80 9.10 19.20
N GLN A 246 -27.24 7.88 19.25
CA GLN A 246 -28.05 6.67 19.39
C GLN A 246 -28.77 6.61 20.75
N SER A 247 -28.14 7.11 21.82
CA SER A 247 -28.78 7.21 23.13
C SER A 247 -29.86 8.29 23.17
N GLU A 248 -29.63 9.42 22.50
CA GLU A 248 -30.58 10.53 22.33
C GLU A 248 -31.81 10.06 21.56
N ILE A 249 -31.62 9.35 20.44
CA ILE A 249 -32.71 8.77 19.64
C ILE A 249 -33.54 7.79 20.47
N LYS A 250 -32.90 6.91 21.26
CA LYS A 250 -33.62 5.98 22.15
C LYS A 250 -34.43 6.71 23.21
N ARG A 251 -33.88 7.78 23.81
CA ARG A 251 -34.58 8.63 24.78
C ARG A 251 -35.81 9.28 24.14
N LEU A 252 -35.62 9.94 22.99
CA LEU A 252 -36.70 10.61 22.25
C LEU A 252 -37.79 9.62 21.79
N ALA A 253 -37.41 8.41 21.37
CA ALA A 253 -38.37 7.36 21.01
C ALA A 253 -39.21 6.92 22.21
N GLY A 254 -38.59 6.77 23.39
CA GLY A 254 -39.31 6.47 24.64
C GLY A 254 -40.25 7.61 25.06
N GLU A 255 -39.80 8.86 24.97
CA GLU A 255 -40.65 10.03 25.25
C GLU A 255 -41.82 10.14 24.27
N LEU A 256 -41.62 9.79 23.00
CA LEU A 256 -42.70 9.75 22.01
C LEU A 256 -43.73 8.66 22.37
N GLU A 257 -43.27 7.48 22.78
CA GLU A 257 -44.15 6.37 23.18
C GLU A 257 -44.98 6.71 24.43
N GLU A 258 -44.36 7.35 25.43
CA GLU A 258 -45.06 7.87 26.62
C GLU A 258 -46.12 8.91 26.24
N ASN A 259 -45.76 9.89 25.40
CA ASN A 259 -46.70 10.91 24.92
C ASN A 259 -47.86 10.30 24.10
N MET A 260 -47.59 9.28 23.28
CA MET A 260 -48.64 8.56 22.56
C MET A 260 -49.57 7.79 23.50
N ALA A 261 -49.04 7.18 24.57
CA ALA A 261 -49.84 6.48 25.57
C ALA A 261 -50.75 7.46 26.35
N ASP A 262 -50.22 8.61 26.76
CA ASP A 262 -50.98 9.69 27.41
C ASP A 262 -52.10 10.21 26.50
N LEU A 263 -51.81 10.41 25.22
CA LEU A 263 -52.81 10.82 24.23
C LEU A 263 -53.93 9.79 24.10
N GLU A 264 -53.59 8.50 24.01
CA GLU A 264 -54.59 7.43 23.92
C GLU A 264 -55.40 7.29 25.21
N GLU A 265 -54.80 7.50 26.39
CA GLU A 265 -55.54 7.58 27.65
C GLU A 265 -56.52 8.78 27.67
N SER A 266 -56.08 9.95 27.20
CA SER A 266 -56.93 11.15 27.09
C SER A 266 -58.12 10.91 26.16
N ARG A 267 -57.90 10.19 25.04
CA ARG A 267 -58.94 9.79 24.09
C ARG A 267 -59.95 8.84 24.74
N ARG A 268 -59.50 7.84 25.49
CA ARG A 268 -60.39 6.91 26.24
C ARG A 268 -61.23 7.66 27.28
N LYS A 269 -60.65 8.61 28.01
CA LYS A 269 -61.37 9.50 28.95
C LYS A 269 -62.46 10.30 28.23
N LEU A 270 -62.18 10.86 27.06
CA LEU A 270 -63.15 11.62 26.25
C LEU A 270 -64.34 10.76 25.79
N ILE A 271 -64.06 9.53 25.34
CA ILE A 271 -65.11 8.58 24.90
C ILE A 271 -66.04 8.23 26.06
N ASN A 272 -65.48 7.93 27.25
CA ASN A 272 -66.28 7.65 28.44
C ASN A 272 -67.18 8.83 28.85
N LEU A 273 -66.68 10.06 28.78
CA LEU A 273 -67.48 11.27 29.04
C LEU A 273 -68.61 11.45 28.02
N LYS A 274 -68.37 11.12 26.74
CA LYS A 274 -69.41 11.17 25.70
C LYS A 274 -70.51 10.14 25.94
N MET A 275 -70.16 8.91 26.30
CA MET A 275 -71.14 7.86 26.61
C MET A 275 -72.02 8.20 27.82
N GLN A 276 -71.48 8.86 28.86
CA GLN A 276 -72.27 9.33 30.00
C GLN A 276 -73.27 10.44 29.61
N LYS A 277 -72.90 11.31 28.66
CA LYS A 277 -73.78 12.39 28.17
C LYS A 277 -74.96 11.85 27.35
N ASP A 278 -74.71 10.84 26.51
CA ASP A 278 -75.74 10.29 25.63
C ASP A 278 -76.75 9.39 26.40
N GLY A 279 -76.35 8.77 27.51
CA GLY A 279 -77.23 7.97 28.37
C GLY A 279 -78.27 8.78 29.17
N ALA A 280 -78.10 10.10 29.33
CA ALA A 280 -79.00 10.94 30.12
C ALA A 280 -80.16 11.56 29.31
N SER A 281 -80.17 11.47 27.97
CA SER A 281 -81.12 12.20 27.11
C SER A 281 -82.31 11.38 26.61
N GLY A 282 -82.45 10.11 27.01
CA GLY A 282 -83.37 9.14 26.39
C GLY A 282 -84.76 8.96 27.00
N VAL A 283 -85.19 9.75 28.00
CA VAL A 283 -86.48 9.53 28.70
C VAL A 283 -87.45 10.69 28.47
N GLN A 284 -88.25 10.63 27.40
CA GLN A 284 -89.53 11.34 27.27
C GLN A 284 -90.53 10.48 26.47
N VAL A 285 -91.67 10.16 27.08
CA VAL A 285 -92.79 9.38 26.53
C VAL A 285 -93.97 10.31 26.20
N PRO A 286 -94.68 10.19 25.06
CA PRO A 286 -95.88 10.97 24.78
C PRO A 286 -97.20 10.30 25.23
N ILE A 287 -98.15 11.15 25.63
CA ILE A 287 -99.50 10.86 26.14
C ILE A 287 -100.53 10.76 24.98
N PRO A 288 -101.56 9.89 25.03
CA PRO A 288 -102.66 9.87 24.05
C PRO A 288 -103.94 10.61 24.53
N VAL A 289 -104.69 11.19 23.58
CA VAL A 289 -106.00 11.87 23.77
C VAL A 289 -107.11 11.10 23.03
N PRO A 290 -108.33 10.93 23.57
CA PRO A 290 -109.44 10.21 22.90
C PRO A 290 -110.49 11.12 22.26
N VAL A 291 -111.13 10.60 21.21
CA VAL A 291 -112.20 11.19 20.37
C VAL A 291 -113.59 10.90 20.96
N LEU A 292 -114.49 11.89 20.99
CA LEU A 292 -115.89 11.75 21.44
C LEU A 292 -116.86 11.67 20.25
N GLY A 293 -117.87 10.81 20.39
CA GLY A 293 -118.84 10.42 19.39
C GLY A 293 -120.10 11.29 19.28
N VAL A 294 -120.87 10.91 18.25
CA VAL A 294 -122.13 11.44 17.69
C VAL A 294 -123.32 11.25 18.63
N GLU A 295 -124.22 12.24 18.71
CA GLU A 295 -125.60 12.05 19.16
C GLU A 295 -126.59 12.87 18.31
N ASN A 296 -127.78 12.29 18.11
CA ASN A 296 -128.74 12.53 17.05
C ASN A 296 -130.16 12.66 17.66
N GLY A 297 -131.08 13.38 16.99
CA GLY A 297 -132.53 13.40 17.29
C GLY A 297 -133.02 14.75 17.85
N THR A 298 -134.17 15.30 17.49
CA THR A 298 -135.48 14.70 17.13
C THR A 298 -136.36 15.74 16.39
N VAL A 299 -137.32 15.28 15.57
CA VAL A 299 -138.36 16.12 14.91
C VAL A 299 -139.76 15.59 15.25
N SER A 300 -140.71 16.52 15.47
CA SER A 300 -142.12 16.35 15.89
C SER A 300 -143.10 16.50 14.69
N PRO A 301 -144.39 16.09 14.78
CA PRO A 301 -145.12 15.47 13.66
C PRO A 301 -146.12 16.34 12.85
N GLU A 302 -146.41 15.81 11.64
CA GLU A 302 -147.65 15.85 10.84
C GLU A 302 -148.07 17.07 9.98
N LYS A 303 -148.17 16.82 8.66
CA LYS A 303 -149.38 17.08 7.81
C LYS A 303 -149.27 16.31 6.47
N THR A 304 -150.34 15.63 6.09
CA THR A 304 -150.41 14.47 5.15
C THR A 304 -150.41 14.78 3.65
N SER A 305 -150.00 15.99 3.22
CA SER A 305 -149.79 16.31 1.79
C SER A 305 -148.30 16.42 1.41
N ASP A 306 -147.41 16.47 2.39
CA ASP A 306 -145.95 16.58 2.20
C ASP A 306 -145.27 15.19 2.15
N ARG A 307 -146.01 14.13 2.51
CA ARG A 307 -145.50 12.75 2.59
C ARG A 307 -145.04 12.23 1.24
N SER A 308 -145.75 12.52 0.15
CA SER A 308 -145.41 12.04 -1.21
C SER A 308 -144.12 12.68 -1.75
N LYS A 309 -143.95 13.99 -1.53
CA LYS A 309 -142.75 14.73 -1.95
C LYS A 309 -141.54 14.35 -1.10
N ARG A 310 -141.70 14.28 0.23
CA ARG A 310 -140.66 13.78 1.14
C ARG A 310 -140.33 12.31 0.91
N LEU A 311 -141.27 11.47 0.47
CA LEU A 311 -140.95 10.08 0.10
C LEU A 311 -140.10 10.01 -1.17
N ARG A 312 -140.33 10.93 -2.11
CA ARG A 312 -139.54 11.03 -3.35
C ARG A 312 -138.15 11.60 -3.06
N GLU A 313 -138.07 12.71 -2.32
CA GLU A 313 -136.81 13.30 -1.87
C GLU A 313 -136.02 12.33 -0.96
N ALA A 314 -136.70 11.56 -0.10
CA ALA A 314 -136.05 10.49 0.67
C ALA A 314 -135.59 9.32 -0.20
N LYS A 315 -136.33 8.98 -1.27
CA LYS A 315 -135.92 7.94 -2.21
C LYS A 315 -134.70 8.39 -3.05
N GLU A 316 -134.69 9.64 -3.49
CA GLU A 316 -133.55 10.25 -4.17
C GLU A 316 -132.33 10.33 -3.23
N SER A 317 -132.53 10.77 -1.98
CA SER A 317 -131.47 10.77 -0.95
C SER A 317 -130.96 9.37 -0.62
N ILE A 318 -131.82 8.34 -0.57
CA ILE A 318 -131.41 6.95 -0.37
C ILE A 318 -130.59 6.46 -1.58
N GLU A 319 -130.97 6.82 -2.81
CA GLU A 319 -130.20 6.43 -4.00
C GLU A 319 -128.85 7.17 -4.06
N GLU A 320 -128.79 8.46 -3.68
CA GLU A 320 -127.54 9.21 -3.56
C GLU A 320 -126.62 8.61 -2.49
N VAL A 321 -127.15 8.25 -1.32
CA VAL A 321 -126.38 7.58 -0.26
C VAL A 321 -125.90 6.20 -0.71
N LYS A 322 -126.68 5.50 -1.51
CA LYS A 322 -126.32 4.19 -2.07
C LYS A 322 -125.18 4.33 -3.09
N ILE A 323 -125.26 5.29 -4.02
CA ILE A 323 -124.18 5.59 -4.97
C ILE A 323 -122.91 5.99 -4.19
N LEU A 324 -123.02 6.89 -3.21
CA LEU A 324 -121.89 7.29 -2.37
C LEU A 324 -121.28 6.10 -1.61
N ALA A 325 -122.10 5.16 -1.12
CA ALA A 325 -121.61 3.97 -0.45
C ALA A 325 -120.93 2.99 -1.43
N GLU A 326 -121.43 2.88 -2.66
CA GLU A 326 -120.82 2.12 -3.75
C GLU A 326 -119.46 2.74 -4.14
N ASP A 327 -119.37 4.07 -4.27
CA ASP A 327 -118.12 4.80 -4.53
C ASP A 327 -117.13 4.65 -3.36
N ARG A 328 -117.60 4.73 -2.11
CA ARG A 328 -116.74 4.51 -0.93
C ARG A 328 -116.20 3.08 -0.86
N LEU A 329 -116.98 2.12 -1.34
CA LEU A 329 -116.60 0.72 -1.37
C LEU A 329 -115.60 0.43 -2.51
N SER A 330 -115.73 1.10 -3.65
CA SER A 330 -114.74 1.01 -4.74
C SER A 330 -113.41 1.67 -4.36
N GLU A 331 -113.43 2.86 -3.74
CA GLU A 331 -112.22 3.51 -3.19
C GLU A 331 -111.49 2.60 -2.19
N LEU A 332 -112.23 1.90 -1.33
CA LEU A 332 -111.65 1.00 -0.34
C LEU A 332 -111.07 -0.27 -0.98
N GLN A 333 -111.67 -0.77 -2.06
CA GLN A 333 -111.13 -1.89 -2.84
C GLN A 333 -109.83 -1.50 -3.56
N GLU A 334 -109.78 -0.32 -4.18
CA GLU A 334 -108.56 0.20 -4.83
C GLU A 334 -107.43 0.38 -3.81
N ALA A 335 -107.71 1.00 -2.66
CA ALA A 335 -106.74 1.13 -1.57
C ALA A 335 -106.28 -0.22 -1.01
N GLN A 336 -107.14 -1.25 -1.05
CA GLN A 336 -106.76 -2.60 -0.65
C GLN A 336 -105.83 -3.25 -1.67
N GLU A 337 -106.08 -3.08 -2.97
CA GLU A 337 -105.17 -3.55 -4.03
C GLU A 337 -103.81 -2.85 -3.96
N ASP A 338 -103.78 -1.53 -3.77
CA ASP A 338 -102.53 -0.78 -3.58
C ASP A 338 -101.74 -1.26 -2.36
N ASN A 339 -102.43 -1.51 -1.24
CA ASN A 339 -101.78 -2.08 -0.07
C ASN A 339 -101.20 -3.47 -0.35
N MET A 340 -101.89 -4.32 -1.12
CA MET A 340 -101.37 -5.63 -1.52
C MET A 340 -100.12 -5.52 -2.40
N ILE A 341 -100.08 -4.54 -3.31
CA ILE A 341 -98.90 -4.26 -4.14
C ILE A 341 -97.72 -3.81 -3.29
N LEU A 342 -97.93 -2.86 -2.39
CA LEU A 342 -96.90 -2.36 -1.48
C LEU A 342 -96.36 -3.47 -0.56
N LEU A 343 -97.24 -4.33 -0.05
CA LEU A 343 -96.83 -5.44 0.82
C LEU A 343 -95.93 -6.43 0.09
N LYS A 344 -96.23 -6.69 -1.19
CA LYS A 344 -95.37 -7.52 -2.05
C LYS A 344 -94.01 -6.88 -2.33
N GLN A 345 -93.96 -5.57 -2.60
CA GLN A 345 -92.69 -4.85 -2.77
C GLN A 345 -91.83 -4.87 -1.50
N VAL A 346 -92.45 -4.74 -0.32
CA VAL A 346 -91.74 -4.85 0.96
C VAL A 346 -91.21 -6.27 1.16
N GLU A 347 -91.98 -7.30 0.81
CA GLU A 347 -91.53 -8.70 0.87
C GLU A 347 -90.34 -8.96 -0.07
N ASP A 348 -90.40 -8.46 -1.31
CA ASP A 348 -89.32 -8.57 -2.29
C ASP A 348 -88.02 -7.88 -1.78
N LEU A 349 -88.12 -6.65 -1.28
CA LEU A 349 -86.98 -5.93 -0.68
C LEU A 349 -86.42 -6.63 0.57
N GLN A 350 -87.29 -7.23 1.37
CA GLN A 350 -86.87 -7.98 2.56
C GLN A 350 -86.16 -9.29 2.18
N ASN A 351 -86.54 -9.91 1.06
CA ASN A 351 -85.86 -11.07 0.52
C ASN A 351 -84.49 -10.68 -0.08
N GLU A 352 -84.41 -9.57 -0.81
CA GLU A 352 -83.14 -9.03 -1.32
C GLU A 352 -82.15 -8.71 -0.18
N LEU A 353 -82.62 -8.11 0.92
CA LEU A 353 -81.77 -7.79 2.08
C LEU A 353 -81.31 -9.04 2.85
N LYS A 354 -82.08 -10.13 2.83
CA LYS A 354 -81.74 -11.40 3.49
C LYS A 354 -80.75 -12.25 2.69
N GLU A 355 -80.57 -11.99 1.40
CA GLU A 355 -79.59 -12.70 0.60
C GLU A 355 -78.18 -12.12 0.83
N ASP A 356 -77.44 -12.69 1.80
CA ASP A 356 -76.02 -12.40 2.06
C ASP A 356 -75.12 -12.45 0.81
N LYS A 357 -75.54 -13.20 -0.21
CA LYS A 357 -74.88 -13.27 -1.52
C LYS A 357 -74.78 -11.91 -2.19
N TYR A 358 -75.78 -11.04 -2.03
CA TYR A 358 -75.76 -9.71 -2.63
C TYR A 358 -74.66 -8.85 -1.98
N VAL A 359 -74.52 -8.91 -0.66
CA VAL A 359 -73.45 -8.22 0.09
C VAL A 359 -72.07 -8.73 -0.32
N LEU A 360 -71.88 -10.05 -0.43
CA LEU A 360 -70.61 -10.65 -0.86
C LEU A 360 -70.27 -10.37 -2.33
N SER A 361 -71.29 -10.23 -3.18
CA SER A 361 -71.14 -9.86 -4.59
C SER A 361 -71.09 -8.35 -4.82
N SER A 362 -71.26 -7.55 -3.77
CA SER A 362 -71.28 -6.10 -3.87
C SER A 362 -69.88 -5.57 -4.18
N ARG A 363 -69.80 -4.58 -5.08
CA ARG A 363 -68.55 -3.96 -5.52
C ARG A 363 -67.66 -3.45 -4.36
N PRO A 364 -68.19 -2.87 -3.27
CA PRO A 364 -67.36 -2.48 -2.13
C PRO A 364 -66.74 -3.67 -1.41
N TYR A 365 -67.47 -4.79 -1.28
CA TYR A 365 -66.99 -5.99 -0.62
C TYR A 365 -65.92 -6.71 -1.46
N THR A 366 -66.11 -6.80 -2.78
CA THR A 366 -65.10 -7.38 -3.68
C THR A 366 -63.81 -6.55 -3.67
N LEU A 367 -63.92 -5.21 -3.72
CA LEU A 367 -62.76 -4.33 -3.63
C LEU A 367 -61.99 -4.50 -2.31
N LEU A 368 -62.70 -4.61 -1.18
CA LEU A 368 -62.08 -4.85 0.11
C LEU A 368 -61.39 -6.23 0.16
N THR A 369 -62.00 -7.23 -0.48
CA THR A 369 -61.43 -8.58 -0.59
C THR A 369 -60.16 -8.58 -1.44
N ASP A 370 -60.16 -7.88 -2.58
CA ASP A 370 -58.99 -7.75 -3.46
C ASP A 370 -57.84 -7.02 -2.74
N GLN A 371 -58.15 -5.94 -2.01
CA GLN A 371 -57.17 -5.24 -1.18
C GLN A 371 -56.59 -6.15 -0.10
N LEU A 372 -57.41 -6.95 0.57
CA LEU A 372 -56.94 -7.89 1.59
C LEU A 372 -56.04 -8.97 0.98
N GLN A 373 -56.37 -9.49 -0.21
CA GLN A 373 -55.52 -10.44 -0.93
C GLN A 373 -54.18 -9.82 -1.33
N HIS A 374 -54.18 -8.58 -1.80
CA HIS A 374 -52.96 -7.83 -2.11
C HIS A 374 -52.04 -7.72 -0.88
N TRP A 375 -52.58 -7.25 0.25
CA TRP A 375 -51.80 -7.11 1.48
C TRP A 375 -51.29 -8.45 2.01
N ASN A 376 -52.06 -9.54 1.87
CA ASN A 376 -51.58 -10.88 2.22
C ASN A 376 -50.44 -11.35 1.31
N ALA A 377 -50.53 -11.11 0.00
CA ALA A 377 -49.45 -11.46 -0.93
C ALA A 377 -48.17 -10.68 -0.63
N GLU A 378 -48.30 -9.39 -0.28
CA GLU A 378 -47.17 -8.54 0.10
C GLU A 378 -46.57 -8.95 1.44
N ALA A 379 -47.39 -9.32 2.43
CA ALA A 379 -46.92 -9.87 3.70
C ALA A 379 -46.13 -11.18 3.52
N GLU A 380 -46.60 -12.12 2.67
CA GLU A 380 -45.85 -13.34 2.38
C GLU A 380 -44.55 -13.06 1.61
N ARG A 381 -44.52 -12.08 0.70
CA ARG A 381 -43.26 -11.65 0.06
C ARG A 381 -42.24 -11.16 1.07
N TYR A 382 -42.64 -10.30 2.02
CA TYR A 382 -41.75 -9.83 3.07
C TYR A 382 -41.28 -10.96 3.98
N LYS A 383 -42.18 -11.90 4.32
CA LYS A 383 -41.82 -13.07 5.12
C LYS A 383 -40.74 -13.92 4.42
N MET A 384 -40.93 -14.25 3.14
CA MET A 384 -39.91 -14.98 2.35
C MET A 384 -38.57 -14.24 2.29
N ALA A 385 -38.59 -12.91 2.13
CA ALA A 385 -37.38 -12.09 2.16
C ALA A 385 -36.67 -12.16 3.53
N THR A 386 -37.43 -12.09 4.63
CA THR A 386 -36.86 -12.20 5.99
C THR A 386 -36.29 -13.59 6.27
N GLU A 387 -36.94 -14.66 5.81
CA GLU A 387 -36.44 -16.04 5.95
C GLU A 387 -35.13 -16.22 5.16
N SER A 388 -35.03 -15.66 3.96
CA SER A 388 -33.78 -15.64 3.17
C SER A 388 -32.66 -14.92 3.91
N LEU A 389 -32.91 -13.70 4.40
CA LEU A 389 -31.91 -12.92 5.15
C LEU A 389 -31.49 -13.62 6.44
N GLN A 390 -32.39 -14.36 7.09
CA GLN A 390 -32.07 -15.15 8.28
C GLN A 390 -31.15 -16.34 7.96
N ALA A 391 -31.35 -16.99 6.81
CA ALA A 391 -30.46 -18.03 6.31
C ALA A 391 -29.07 -17.47 5.98
N ASP A 392 -29.01 -16.32 5.29
CA ASP A 392 -27.77 -15.63 4.95
C ASP A 392 -26.99 -15.21 6.21
N ARG A 393 -27.69 -14.65 7.21
CA ARG A 393 -27.08 -14.33 8.52
C ARG A 393 -26.44 -15.55 9.16
N SER A 394 -27.10 -16.71 9.10
CA SER A 394 -26.57 -17.95 9.67
C SER A 394 -25.32 -18.45 8.93
N PHE A 395 -25.27 -18.27 7.60
CA PHE A 395 -24.09 -18.53 6.79
C PHE A 395 -22.93 -17.59 7.13
N ILE A 396 -23.20 -16.28 7.22
CA ILE A 396 -22.19 -15.26 7.57
C ILE A 396 -21.59 -15.54 8.94
N ILE A 397 -22.40 -15.85 9.96
CA ILE A 397 -21.90 -16.18 11.31
C ILE A 397 -21.00 -17.42 11.29
N ARG A 398 -21.33 -18.44 10.49
CA ARG A 398 -20.46 -19.62 10.34
C ARG A 398 -19.13 -19.22 9.71
N ARG A 399 -19.18 -18.42 8.64
CA ARG A 399 -17.99 -17.97 7.93
C ARG A 399 -17.09 -17.08 8.80
N GLU A 400 -17.69 -16.20 9.59
CA GLU A 400 -16.99 -15.37 10.57
C GLU A 400 -16.23 -16.22 11.59
N LYS A 401 -16.88 -17.26 12.16
CA LYS A 401 -16.23 -18.20 13.09
C LYS A 401 -15.05 -18.93 12.45
N GLU A 402 -15.19 -19.39 11.21
CA GLU A 402 -14.08 -20.02 10.46
C GLU A 402 -12.90 -19.05 10.26
N LEU A 403 -13.19 -17.79 9.90
CA LEU A 403 -12.18 -16.76 9.73
C LEU A 403 -11.50 -16.42 11.06
N ASN A 404 -12.24 -16.38 12.17
CA ASN A 404 -11.69 -16.12 13.49
C ASN A 404 -10.72 -17.23 13.93
N VAL A 405 -11.07 -18.50 13.72
CA VAL A 405 -10.17 -19.64 13.99
C VAL A 405 -8.90 -19.56 13.11
N LYS A 406 -9.03 -19.15 11.84
CA LYS A 406 -7.87 -18.93 10.97
C LYS A 406 -6.99 -17.77 11.48
N ALA A 407 -7.60 -16.67 11.91
CA ALA A 407 -6.87 -15.53 12.47
C ALA A 407 -6.09 -15.93 13.73
N GLU A 408 -6.72 -16.65 14.66
CA GLU A 408 -6.06 -17.20 15.86
C GLU A 408 -4.88 -18.12 15.49
N SER A 409 -5.02 -18.95 14.45
CA SER A 409 -3.91 -19.80 13.98
C SER A 409 -2.75 -19.00 13.40
N VAL A 410 -3.02 -17.89 12.72
CA VAL A 410 -2.00 -16.98 12.17
C VAL A 410 -1.28 -16.26 13.31
N VAL A 411 -2.00 -15.79 14.32
CA VAL A 411 -1.39 -15.18 15.52
C VAL A 411 -0.48 -16.19 16.23
N ALA A 412 -0.94 -17.42 16.44
CA ALA A 412 -0.12 -18.47 17.03
C ALA A 412 1.12 -18.84 16.17
N ALA A 413 1.03 -18.71 14.85
CA ALA A 413 2.17 -18.88 13.95
C ALA A 413 3.16 -17.71 14.05
N ARG A 414 2.67 -16.46 14.14
CA ARG A 414 3.51 -15.27 14.37
C ARG A 414 4.26 -15.36 15.69
N GLU A 415 3.60 -15.71 16.79
CA GLU A 415 4.27 -15.89 18.08
C GLU A 415 5.39 -16.95 18.06
N LYS A 416 5.26 -17.98 17.22
CA LYS A 416 6.34 -18.97 17.02
C LYS A 416 7.48 -18.40 16.19
N LEU A 417 7.16 -17.60 15.18
CA LEU A 417 8.15 -16.92 14.34
C LEU A 417 8.96 -15.92 15.16
N ASP A 418 8.31 -15.08 15.97
CA ASP A 418 8.97 -14.10 16.86
C ASP A 418 9.92 -14.80 17.86
N LYS A 419 9.53 -15.98 18.37
CA LYS A 419 10.39 -16.81 19.23
C LYS A 419 11.58 -17.39 18.49
N SER A 420 11.43 -17.76 17.21
CA SER A 420 12.56 -18.20 16.40
C SER A 420 13.49 -17.05 16.01
N GLU A 421 12.94 -15.87 15.72
CA GLU A 421 13.69 -14.68 15.36
C GLU A 421 14.54 -14.17 16.54
N SER A 422 13.94 -14.04 17.73
CA SER A 422 14.71 -13.74 18.95
C SER A 422 15.78 -14.79 19.27
N LYS A 423 15.57 -16.07 18.89
CA LYS A 423 16.61 -17.09 19.03
C LYS A 423 17.73 -16.95 18.01
N ILE A 424 17.42 -16.52 16.79
CA ILE A 424 18.41 -16.21 15.75
C ILE A 424 19.27 -15.03 16.20
N GLU A 425 18.65 -13.93 16.65
CA GLU A 425 19.36 -12.75 17.17
C GLU A 425 20.31 -13.11 18.33
N GLU A 426 19.87 -13.97 19.25
CA GLU A 426 20.71 -14.47 20.35
C GLU A 426 21.93 -15.25 19.82
N LEU A 427 21.72 -16.13 18.83
CA LEU A 427 22.79 -16.93 18.24
C LEU A 427 23.77 -16.08 17.41
N GLU A 428 23.28 -15.07 16.70
CA GLU A 428 24.11 -14.11 15.96
C GLU A 428 24.99 -13.29 16.91
N HIS A 429 24.44 -12.82 18.03
CA HIS A 429 25.21 -12.14 19.05
C HIS A 429 26.27 -13.07 19.68
N GLN A 430 25.93 -14.34 19.93
CA GLN A 430 26.91 -15.33 20.41
C GLN A 430 28.01 -15.59 19.38
N LEU A 431 27.68 -15.67 18.09
CA LEU A 431 28.65 -15.83 17.01
C LEU A 431 29.59 -14.62 16.93
N GLN A 432 29.04 -13.40 16.98
CA GLN A 432 29.83 -12.17 16.95
C GLN A 432 30.79 -12.09 18.14
N LYS A 433 30.32 -12.49 19.33
CA LYS A 433 31.18 -12.62 20.52
C LYS A 433 32.31 -13.63 20.30
N CYS A 434 32.02 -14.80 19.75
CA CYS A 434 33.05 -15.81 19.44
C CYS A 434 34.09 -15.28 18.43
N VAL A 435 33.66 -14.53 17.42
CA VAL A 435 34.57 -13.91 16.44
C VAL A 435 35.49 -12.90 17.11
N LEU A 436 34.95 -12.04 17.98
CA LEU A 436 35.73 -11.07 18.75
C LEU A 436 36.77 -11.78 19.65
N GLU A 437 36.36 -12.80 20.38
CA GLU A 437 37.26 -13.60 21.22
C GLU A 437 38.34 -14.31 20.38
N LYS A 438 37.99 -14.86 19.22
CA LYS A 438 38.94 -15.48 18.27
C LYS A 438 39.99 -14.46 17.82
N ASN A 439 39.56 -13.26 17.42
CA ASN A 439 40.46 -12.19 16.97
C ASN A 439 41.38 -11.71 18.10
N GLU A 440 40.88 -11.62 19.34
CA GLU A 440 41.71 -11.24 20.49
C GLU A 440 42.81 -12.28 20.78
N VAL A 441 42.46 -13.57 20.68
CA VAL A 441 43.45 -14.66 20.85
C VAL A 441 44.46 -14.67 19.71
N GLU A 442 44.01 -14.43 18.47
CA GLU A 442 44.88 -14.34 17.28
C GLU A 442 45.91 -13.22 17.43
N ILE A 443 45.49 -12.04 17.88
CA ILE A 443 46.40 -10.90 18.18
C ILE A 443 47.41 -11.29 19.26
N LYS A 444 46.97 -11.86 20.40
CA LYS A 444 47.88 -12.27 21.49
C LYS A 444 48.88 -13.32 21.05
N MET A 445 48.47 -14.23 20.17
CA MET A 445 49.37 -15.24 19.59
C MET A 445 50.43 -14.59 18.70
N GLU A 446 50.04 -13.65 17.85
CA GLU A 446 50.93 -12.94 16.95
C GLU A 446 51.95 -12.08 17.72
N GLU A 447 51.52 -11.40 18.79
CA GLU A 447 52.41 -10.70 19.72
C GLU A 447 53.44 -11.64 20.37
N ALA A 448 53.00 -12.81 20.86
CA ALA A 448 53.90 -13.81 21.46
C ALA A 448 54.91 -14.37 20.45
N MET A 449 54.49 -14.58 19.19
CA MET A 449 55.39 -14.99 18.11
C MET A 449 56.44 -13.92 17.83
N GLN A 450 56.05 -12.65 17.70
CA GLN A 450 56.99 -11.56 17.48
C GLN A 450 57.99 -11.41 18.64
N ASP A 451 57.53 -11.52 19.89
CA ASP A 451 58.41 -11.43 21.06
C ASP A 451 59.39 -12.61 21.17
N SER A 452 58.97 -13.82 20.77
CA SER A 452 59.89 -14.96 20.65
C SER A 452 60.97 -14.72 19.59
N GLY A 453 60.60 -14.22 18.41
CA GLY A 453 61.56 -13.86 17.36
C GLY A 453 62.52 -12.76 17.79
N ARG A 454 62.05 -11.73 18.50
CA ARG A 454 62.93 -10.69 19.08
C ARG A 454 63.90 -11.26 20.10
N LYS A 455 63.47 -12.24 20.91
CA LYS A 455 64.32 -12.90 21.91
C LYS A 455 65.42 -13.73 21.25
N ASP A 456 65.11 -14.44 20.18
CA ASP A 456 66.06 -15.23 19.41
C ASP A 456 67.12 -14.33 18.74
N VAL A 457 66.67 -13.26 18.08
CA VAL A 457 67.58 -12.24 17.50
C VAL A 457 68.49 -11.63 18.56
N LYS A 458 67.96 -11.33 19.76
CA LYS A 458 68.77 -10.81 20.87
C LYS A 458 69.82 -11.82 21.34
N GLU A 459 69.49 -13.11 21.36
CA GLU A 459 70.44 -14.15 21.76
C GLU A 459 71.53 -14.36 20.69
N GLU A 460 71.17 -14.34 19.40
CA GLU A 460 72.14 -14.34 18.30
C GLU A 460 73.10 -13.15 18.38
N PHE A 461 72.60 -11.94 18.66
CA PHE A 461 73.45 -10.77 18.87
C PHE A 461 74.43 -10.95 20.02
N LYS A 462 74.03 -11.58 21.14
CA LYS A 462 74.95 -11.88 22.24
C LYS A 462 76.02 -12.89 21.85
N VAL A 463 75.66 -13.93 21.09
CA VAL A 463 76.60 -14.92 20.59
C VAL A 463 77.61 -14.26 19.65
N MET A 464 77.14 -13.44 18.69
CA MET A 464 78.00 -12.67 17.79
C MET A 464 78.92 -11.71 18.54
N ALA A 465 78.40 -10.96 19.53
CA ALA A 465 79.21 -10.07 20.35
C ALA A 465 80.29 -10.83 21.14
N SER A 466 79.96 -12.00 21.68
CA SER A 466 80.91 -12.86 22.39
C SER A 466 81.99 -13.43 21.46
N ALA A 467 81.60 -13.82 20.24
CA ALA A 467 82.53 -14.28 19.22
C ALA A 467 83.49 -13.15 18.79
N LEU A 468 82.97 -11.94 18.54
CA LEU A 468 83.78 -10.76 18.21
C LEU A 468 84.75 -10.40 19.33
N LEU A 469 84.32 -10.42 20.60
CA LEU A 469 85.20 -10.18 21.75
C LEU A 469 86.34 -11.21 21.81
N LYS A 470 86.04 -12.49 21.52
CA LYS A 470 87.04 -13.55 21.48
C LYS A 470 88.02 -13.38 20.33
N GLU A 471 87.54 -13.03 19.14
CA GLU A 471 88.40 -12.73 17.99
C GLU A 471 89.29 -11.51 18.23
N MET A 472 88.73 -10.45 18.85
CA MET A 472 89.49 -9.26 19.22
C MET A 472 90.60 -9.61 20.22
N GLY A 473 90.32 -10.43 21.24
CA GLY A 473 91.34 -10.92 22.17
C GLY A 473 92.41 -11.80 21.50
N MET A 474 92.02 -12.64 20.53
CA MET A 474 92.99 -13.41 19.74
C MET A 474 93.86 -12.50 18.87
N MET A 475 93.28 -11.48 18.24
CA MET A 475 94.00 -10.51 17.42
C MET A 475 94.97 -9.67 18.26
N GLU A 476 94.55 -9.22 19.45
CA GLU A 476 95.41 -8.54 20.42
C GLU A 476 96.58 -9.42 20.86
N SER A 477 96.34 -10.70 21.14
CA SER A 477 97.41 -11.65 21.48
C SER A 477 98.41 -11.86 20.32
N ARG A 478 97.93 -11.85 19.07
CA ARG A 478 98.78 -11.90 17.88
C ARG A 478 99.63 -10.64 17.79
N VAL A 479 99.03 -9.46 17.90
CA VAL A 479 99.73 -8.17 17.87
C VAL A 479 100.82 -8.12 18.93
N ASN A 480 100.52 -8.54 20.17
CA ASN A 480 101.50 -8.60 21.24
C ASN A 480 102.66 -9.57 20.94
N ARG A 481 102.38 -10.72 20.33
CA ARG A 481 103.42 -11.66 19.87
C ARG A 481 104.31 -11.05 18.79
N TRP A 482 103.72 -10.39 17.78
CA TRP A 482 104.47 -9.69 16.73
C TRP A 482 105.36 -8.58 17.29
N LYS A 483 104.86 -7.83 18.29
CA LYS A 483 105.63 -6.81 18.99
C LYS A 483 106.85 -7.42 19.70
N GLY A 484 106.65 -8.53 20.42
CA GLY A 484 107.75 -9.25 21.07
C GLY A 484 108.81 -9.74 20.08
N THR A 485 108.39 -10.32 18.94
CA THR A 485 109.32 -10.73 17.88
C THR A 485 110.06 -9.55 17.24
N ALA A 486 109.39 -8.41 17.08
CA ALA A 486 110.03 -7.20 16.57
C ALA A 486 111.09 -6.64 17.54
N ASP A 487 110.81 -6.67 18.85
CA ASP A 487 111.77 -6.26 19.88
C ASP A 487 113.00 -7.19 19.91
N GLU A 488 112.80 -8.50 19.77
CA GLU A 488 113.88 -9.48 19.63
C GLU A 488 114.72 -9.24 18.36
N ALA A 489 114.08 -8.99 17.22
CA ALA A 489 114.75 -8.66 15.97
C ALA A 489 115.57 -7.35 16.08
N ASN A 490 115.03 -6.35 16.78
CA ASN A 490 115.74 -5.11 17.07
C ASN A 490 116.99 -5.36 17.94
N SER A 491 116.88 -6.16 19.00
CA SER A 491 118.02 -6.55 19.85
C SER A 491 119.10 -7.30 19.07
N LEU A 492 118.71 -8.23 18.18
CA LEU A 492 119.64 -8.95 17.32
C LEU A 492 120.32 -8.02 16.30
N ARG A 493 119.59 -7.04 15.75
CA ARG A 493 120.16 -6.04 14.85
C ARG A 493 121.19 -5.15 15.56
N GLU A 494 120.91 -4.73 16.79
CA GLU A 494 121.87 -3.96 17.61
C GLU A 494 123.14 -4.78 17.88
N LYS A 495 123.01 -6.06 18.22
CA LYS A 495 124.15 -6.97 18.36
C LYS A 495 124.94 -7.11 17.07
N ALA A 496 124.26 -7.29 15.93
CA ALA A 496 124.91 -7.37 14.62
C ALA A 496 125.68 -6.09 14.29
N GLN A 497 125.10 -4.91 14.53
CA GLN A 497 125.77 -3.62 14.35
C GLN A 497 127.02 -3.48 15.25
N SER A 498 126.94 -3.93 16.51
CA SER A 498 128.10 -3.94 17.41
C SER A 498 129.22 -4.85 16.91
N LEU A 499 128.89 -6.05 16.42
CA LEU A 499 129.86 -6.98 15.82
C LEU A 499 130.45 -6.42 14.52
N ASN A 500 129.65 -5.72 13.72
CA ASN A 500 130.13 -5.09 12.50
C ASN A 500 131.12 -3.95 12.81
N SER A 501 130.84 -3.14 13.83
CA SER A 501 131.78 -2.10 14.29
C SER A 501 133.10 -2.69 14.82
N LEU A 502 133.05 -3.84 15.48
CA LEU A 502 134.25 -4.58 15.93
C LEU A 502 135.02 -5.14 14.74
N LEU A 503 134.33 -5.62 13.71
CA LEU A 503 134.92 -6.13 12.48
C LEU A 503 135.58 -5.01 11.68
N ASP A 504 134.95 -3.85 11.55
CA ASP A 504 135.54 -2.65 10.93
C ASP A 504 136.83 -2.24 11.64
N GLN A 505 136.84 -2.23 12.98
CA GLN A 505 138.04 -1.98 13.78
C GLN A 505 139.15 -3.00 13.49
N LYS A 506 138.82 -4.30 13.40
CA LYS A 506 139.78 -5.36 13.06
C LYS A 506 140.29 -5.24 11.62
N THR A 507 139.48 -4.71 10.72
CA THR A 507 139.86 -4.46 9.33
C THR A 507 140.86 -3.31 9.24
N VAL A 508 140.71 -2.27 10.08
CA VAL A 508 141.71 -1.20 10.22
C VAL A 508 143.00 -1.73 10.84
N ASP A 509 142.93 -2.56 11.88
CA ASP A 509 144.11 -3.21 12.48
C ASP A 509 144.88 -4.05 11.44
N LEU A 510 144.19 -4.81 10.60
CA LEU A 510 144.77 -5.62 9.52
C LEU A 510 145.45 -4.75 8.45
N LYS A 511 144.87 -3.59 8.12
CA LYS A 511 145.43 -2.65 7.14
C LYS A 511 146.72 -2.01 7.66
N ALA A 512 146.74 -1.64 8.95
CA ALA A 512 147.95 -1.16 9.62
C ALA A 512 149.05 -2.24 9.68
N LEU A 513 148.68 -3.51 9.92
CA LEU A 513 149.63 -4.63 9.87
C LEU A 513 150.16 -4.86 8.44
N ALA A 514 149.30 -4.76 7.43
CA ALA A 514 149.69 -4.89 6.03
C ALA A 514 150.67 -3.78 5.59
N ASP A 515 150.49 -2.55 6.08
CA ASP A 515 151.41 -1.43 5.82
C ASP A 515 152.79 -1.66 6.48
N ILE A 516 152.81 -2.20 7.72
CA ILE A 516 154.06 -2.61 8.40
C ILE A 516 154.76 -3.75 7.62
N CYS A 517 154.00 -4.74 7.15
CA CYS A 517 154.55 -5.82 6.33
C CYS A 517 155.05 -5.32 4.96
N ALA A 518 154.40 -4.34 4.35
CA ALA A 518 154.88 -3.73 3.10
C ALA A 518 156.21 -2.98 3.31
N GLN A 519 156.39 -2.35 4.47
CA GLN A 519 157.65 -1.70 4.86
C GLN A 519 158.78 -2.73 5.09
N GLN A 520 158.47 -3.86 5.74
CA GLN A 520 159.40 -4.99 5.90
C GLN A 520 159.74 -5.68 4.57
N ILE A 521 158.81 -5.77 3.61
CA ILE A 521 159.06 -6.29 2.26
C ILE A 521 160.03 -5.38 1.48
N GLY A 522 160.03 -4.07 1.74
CA GLY A 522 161.02 -3.13 1.19
C GLY A 522 162.44 -3.41 1.70
N GLU A 523 162.58 -3.73 2.99
CA GLU A 523 163.85 -4.15 3.61
C GLU A 523 164.30 -5.55 3.16
N ILE A 524 163.36 -6.46 2.85
CA ILE A 524 163.65 -7.79 2.31
C ILE A 524 164.17 -7.72 0.87
N LYS A 525 163.75 -6.74 0.06
CA LYS A 525 164.25 -6.57 -1.31
C LYS A 525 165.72 -6.16 -1.38
N SER A 526 166.22 -5.37 -0.42
CA SER A 526 167.65 -5.02 -0.35
C SER A 526 168.52 -6.17 0.20
N LEU A 527 167.93 -7.04 1.04
CA LEU A 527 168.58 -8.29 1.47
C LEU A 527 168.58 -9.36 0.35
N ASN A 528 167.60 -9.35 -0.56
CA ASN A 528 167.51 -10.28 -1.69
C ASN A 528 168.62 -10.08 -2.76
N GLU A 529 169.15 -8.88 -2.96
CA GLU A 529 170.34 -8.68 -3.82
C GLU A 529 171.60 -9.35 -3.23
N ILE A 530 171.65 -9.53 -1.92
CA ILE A 530 172.74 -10.22 -1.21
C ILE A 530 172.53 -11.75 -1.26
N ILE A 531 171.26 -12.19 -1.28
CA ILE A 531 170.88 -13.61 -1.38
C ILE A 531 171.04 -14.16 -2.81
N GLU A 532 170.88 -13.36 -3.88
CA GLU A 532 171.16 -13.81 -5.27
C GLU A 532 172.62 -14.26 -5.45
N LYS A 533 173.53 -13.74 -4.62
CA LYS A 533 174.94 -14.14 -4.55
C LYS A 533 175.14 -15.49 -3.83
N MET A 534 174.25 -15.84 -2.89
CA MET A 534 174.23 -17.10 -2.13
C MET A 534 173.34 -18.19 -2.79
N GLN A 535 172.42 -17.84 -3.69
CA GLN A 535 171.55 -18.78 -4.41
C GLN A 535 172.25 -19.62 -5.49
N LYS A 536 173.49 -19.27 -5.87
CA LYS A 536 174.38 -20.19 -6.59
C LYS A 536 174.86 -21.36 -5.73
N GLU A 537 174.84 -21.22 -4.40
CA GLU A 537 175.27 -22.24 -3.44
C GLU A 537 174.08 -23.09 -2.92
N GLN A 538 172.83 -22.76 -3.27
CA GLN A 538 171.61 -23.45 -2.77
C GLN A 538 170.93 -24.40 -3.78
N GLN A 539 171.36 -24.42 -5.05
CA GLN A 539 170.84 -25.40 -6.02
C GLN A 539 171.27 -26.85 -5.70
N GLU A 540 172.15 -27.04 -4.72
CA GLU A 540 172.63 -28.33 -4.22
C GLU A 540 171.82 -28.90 -3.05
N LEU A 541 170.75 -28.23 -2.59
CA LEU A 541 169.86 -28.73 -1.53
C LEU A 541 168.40 -28.79 -2.03
N GLU A 542 168.18 -29.45 -3.16
CA GLU A 542 168.00 -30.90 -3.15
C GLU A 542 166.61 -31.26 -2.60
N PHE A 543 165.69 -31.43 -3.55
CA PHE A 543 165.17 -32.77 -3.84
C PHE A 543 164.21 -33.40 -2.81
N TYR A 544 163.87 -32.75 -1.69
CA TYR A 544 163.20 -33.47 -0.58
C TYR A 544 161.80 -33.03 -0.14
N LEU A 545 161.11 -32.13 -0.85
CA LEU A 545 159.71 -31.79 -0.48
C LEU A 545 158.73 -31.88 -1.66
N ASP A 546 159.02 -32.79 -2.58
CA ASP A 546 158.00 -33.54 -3.31
C ASP A 546 157.48 -34.64 -2.35
N MET A 547 156.24 -34.53 -1.83
CA MET A 547 155.39 -35.66 -1.38
C MET A 547 154.13 -35.18 -0.60
N VAL A 548 153.06 -34.90 -1.37
CA VAL A 548 151.66 -35.35 -1.13
C VAL A 548 150.79 -34.75 0.02
N GLY A 549 149.56 -34.33 -0.36
CA GLY A 549 148.35 -34.50 0.47
C GLY A 549 147.09 -33.73 0.03
N GLN A 550 146.23 -34.31 -0.83
CA GLN A 550 145.01 -33.72 -1.44
C GLN A 550 143.68 -34.44 -1.03
N GLN A 551 142.57 -33.67 -0.86
CA GLN A 551 141.07 -33.90 -0.99
C GLN A 551 140.29 -34.84 0.03
N ILE A 552 138.95 -34.74 0.36
CA ILE A 552 137.62 -34.73 -0.36
C ILE A 552 136.38 -34.30 0.56
N TYR A 553 135.21 -33.95 -0.06
CA TYR A 553 133.80 -33.51 0.29
C TYR A 553 132.84 -34.29 1.27
N ASP A 554 131.71 -33.67 1.74
CA ASP A 554 130.30 -34.22 1.68
C ASP A 554 129.08 -33.31 2.12
N ASN A 555 127.83 -33.79 1.90
CA ASN A 555 126.50 -33.16 1.65
C ASN A 555 125.39 -33.38 2.76
N ARG A 556 124.41 -32.46 3.03
CA ARG A 556 123.21 -32.75 3.90
C ARG A 556 122.02 -31.73 3.81
N GLY A 557 120.81 -32.15 3.37
CA GLY A 557 119.61 -31.26 3.32
C GLY A 557 118.23 -31.88 3.04
N VAL A 558 117.99 -33.18 3.32
CA VAL A 558 116.77 -33.91 2.88
C VAL A 558 115.72 -34.14 3.99
N MET A 559 116.02 -33.77 5.24
CA MET A 559 115.17 -34.15 6.38
C MET A 559 114.05 -33.15 6.72
N GLU A 560 114.15 -31.88 6.35
CA GLU A 560 113.19 -30.83 6.76
C GLU A 560 111.92 -30.76 5.89
N ILE A 561 111.93 -31.34 4.69
CA ILE A 561 110.80 -31.27 3.73
C ILE A 561 109.68 -32.28 4.08
N ARG A 562 109.99 -33.38 4.78
CA ARG A 562 109.00 -34.43 5.13
C ARG A 562 108.13 -34.13 6.35
N GLU A 563 108.36 -33.01 7.03
CA GLU A 563 107.67 -32.66 8.28
C GLU A 563 106.64 -31.53 8.11
N SER A 564 106.71 -30.77 7.01
CA SER A 564 105.71 -29.77 6.62
C SER A 564 104.50 -30.39 5.91
N GLU A 565 104.71 -31.48 5.17
CA GLU A 565 103.68 -32.21 4.41
C GLU A 565 102.64 -32.91 5.32
N ARG A 566 103.08 -33.48 6.45
CA ARG A 566 102.19 -34.13 7.44
C ARG A 566 101.25 -33.16 8.17
N ARG A 567 101.61 -31.88 8.28
CA ARG A 567 100.75 -30.85 8.93
C ARG A 567 99.63 -30.36 8.03
N ALA A 568 99.85 -30.30 6.71
CA ALA A 568 98.83 -29.89 5.74
C ALA A 568 97.71 -30.92 5.57
N GLN A 569 98.02 -32.22 5.64
CA GLN A 569 97.04 -33.30 5.48
C GLN A 569 96.01 -33.37 6.63
N SER A 570 96.43 -33.07 7.88
CA SER A 570 95.53 -33.07 9.05
C SER A 570 94.47 -31.95 9.05
N GLN A 571 94.76 -30.82 8.39
CA GLN A 571 93.83 -29.68 8.31
C GLN A 571 92.77 -29.87 7.21
N ALA A 572 93.08 -30.66 6.17
CA ALA A 572 92.13 -31.01 5.11
C ALA A 572 91.09 -32.04 5.58
N GLU A 573 91.43 -32.92 6.53
CA GLU A 573 90.55 -33.98 7.04
C GLU A 573 89.46 -33.44 7.99
N ILE A 574 89.72 -32.34 8.71
CA ILE A 574 88.74 -31.67 9.57
C ILE A 574 87.70 -30.89 8.74
N LEU A 575 88.09 -30.29 7.60
CA LEU A 575 87.17 -29.65 6.66
C LEU A 575 86.27 -30.67 5.93
N LYS A 576 86.74 -31.91 5.75
CA LYS A 576 86.00 -33.00 5.14
C LYS A 576 84.84 -33.50 6.00
N ASN A 577 84.99 -33.53 7.33
CA ASN A 577 83.96 -33.98 8.27
C ASN A 577 82.86 -32.92 8.56
N VAL A 578 83.10 -31.64 8.23
CA VAL A 578 82.07 -30.57 8.34
C VAL A 578 81.19 -30.53 7.08
N LEU A 579 81.67 -31.11 5.98
CA LEU A 579 80.99 -31.25 4.68
C LEU A 579 80.42 -32.67 4.49
N ASP A 580 79.85 -33.27 5.54
CA ASP A 580 79.21 -34.60 5.44
C ASP A 580 78.06 -34.57 4.41
N GLU A 581 78.27 -35.19 3.25
CA GLU A 581 77.28 -35.37 2.17
C GLU A 581 75.98 -35.97 2.69
N HIS A 582 76.03 -36.83 3.71
CA HIS A 582 74.87 -37.51 4.28
C HIS A 582 73.86 -36.56 4.97
N GLY A 583 74.33 -35.49 5.61
CA GLY A 583 73.47 -34.51 6.28
C GLY A 583 72.80 -33.53 5.30
N LEU A 584 73.40 -33.32 4.13
CA LEU A 584 72.76 -32.62 3.01
C LEU A 584 71.75 -33.53 2.32
N GLU A 585 72.09 -34.80 2.12
CA GLU A 585 71.21 -35.80 1.51
C GLU A 585 69.91 -36.02 2.30
N LEU A 586 70.00 -36.08 3.64
CA LEU A 586 68.81 -36.20 4.51
C LEU A 586 67.90 -34.96 4.46
N ARG A 587 68.47 -33.75 4.39
CA ARG A 587 67.69 -32.51 4.25
C ARG A 587 67.04 -32.41 2.88
N VAL A 588 67.73 -32.84 1.83
CA VAL A 588 67.18 -32.91 0.47
C VAL A 588 66.06 -33.95 0.40
N ARG A 589 66.23 -35.13 1.02
CA ARG A 589 65.18 -36.16 1.07
C ARG A 589 63.93 -35.67 1.81
N ALA A 590 64.10 -35.02 2.96
CA ALA A 590 62.98 -34.43 3.70
C ALA A 590 62.26 -33.31 2.91
N ALA A 591 63.01 -32.50 2.14
CA ALA A 591 62.43 -31.48 1.27
C ALA A 591 61.63 -32.10 0.10
N TYR A 592 62.16 -33.16 -0.53
CA TYR A 592 61.44 -33.90 -1.58
C TYR A 592 60.17 -34.59 -1.06
N GLU A 593 60.21 -35.18 0.14
CA GLU A 593 59.03 -35.80 0.76
C GLU A 593 57.95 -34.76 1.10
N ALA A 594 58.35 -33.57 1.57
CA ALA A 594 57.43 -32.47 1.81
C ALA A 594 56.82 -31.92 0.51
N GLU A 595 57.63 -31.77 -0.55
CA GLU A 595 57.16 -31.35 -1.87
C GLU A 595 56.16 -32.33 -2.48
N ALA A 596 56.42 -33.64 -2.38
CA ALA A 596 55.50 -34.68 -2.83
C ALA A 596 54.16 -34.65 -2.07
N ALA A 597 54.20 -34.40 -0.76
CA ALA A 597 52.99 -34.25 0.05
C ALA A 597 52.15 -33.02 -0.36
N TYR A 598 52.80 -31.90 -0.70
CA TYR A 598 52.09 -30.72 -1.21
C TYR A 598 51.52 -30.95 -2.61
N GLN A 599 52.25 -31.59 -3.51
CA GLN A 599 51.75 -31.96 -4.84
C GLN A 599 50.57 -32.92 -4.78
N GLN A 600 50.55 -33.85 -3.81
CA GLN A 600 49.41 -34.73 -3.60
C GLN A 600 48.18 -33.99 -3.05
N ARG A 601 48.36 -33.03 -2.13
CA ARG A 601 47.24 -32.19 -1.67
C ARG A 601 46.71 -31.28 -2.77
N LEU A 602 47.60 -30.77 -3.64
CA LEU A 602 47.21 -29.97 -4.80
C LEU A 602 46.36 -30.79 -5.77
N SER A 603 46.77 -32.02 -6.10
CA SER A 603 46.03 -32.86 -7.05
C SER A 603 44.65 -33.30 -6.52
N VAL A 604 44.52 -33.52 -5.21
CA VAL A 604 43.22 -33.80 -4.57
C VAL A 604 42.31 -32.56 -4.65
N ALA A 605 42.82 -31.37 -4.32
CA ALA A 605 42.05 -30.14 -4.41
C ALA A 605 41.64 -29.81 -5.86
N GLU A 606 42.52 -30.06 -6.84
CA GLU A 606 42.19 -29.91 -8.27
C GLU A 606 41.09 -30.86 -8.73
N ALA A 607 41.06 -32.10 -8.23
CA ALA A 607 40.00 -33.07 -8.51
C ALA A 607 38.65 -32.63 -7.90
N GLU A 608 38.64 -32.15 -6.66
CA GLU A 608 37.44 -31.61 -6.00
C GLU A 608 36.87 -30.40 -6.76
N ILE A 609 37.74 -29.49 -7.22
CA ILE A 609 37.33 -28.34 -8.05
C ILE A 609 36.72 -28.81 -9.38
N ALA A 610 37.28 -29.84 -10.00
CA ALA A 610 36.72 -30.40 -11.23
C ALA A 610 35.34 -31.03 -11.00
N GLU A 611 35.14 -31.74 -9.89
CA GLU A 611 33.85 -32.32 -9.50
C GLU A 611 32.79 -31.24 -9.25
N LEU A 612 33.12 -30.22 -8.45
CA LEU A 612 32.23 -29.09 -8.17
C LEU A 612 31.84 -28.33 -9.45
N ARG A 613 32.75 -28.20 -10.42
CA ARG A 613 32.43 -27.60 -11.73
C ARG A 613 31.42 -28.43 -12.51
N THR A 614 31.56 -29.76 -12.51
CA THR A 614 30.60 -30.63 -13.20
C THR A 614 29.21 -30.62 -12.55
N GLU A 615 29.16 -30.50 -11.22
CA GLU A 615 27.91 -30.41 -10.46
C GLU A 615 27.22 -29.05 -10.68
N LEU A 616 28.00 -27.96 -10.74
CA LEU A 616 27.50 -26.63 -11.10
C LEU A 616 26.91 -26.61 -12.52
N GLU A 617 27.61 -27.16 -13.51
CA GLU A 617 27.09 -27.25 -14.88
C GLU A 617 25.82 -28.12 -14.98
N ALA A 618 25.71 -29.17 -14.15
CA ALA A 618 24.49 -29.98 -14.08
C ALA A 618 23.31 -29.20 -13.46
N SER A 619 23.57 -28.42 -12.40
CA SER A 619 22.58 -27.54 -11.78
C SER A 619 22.12 -26.44 -12.75
N ASP A 620 23.04 -25.80 -13.47
CA ASP A 620 22.72 -24.76 -14.44
C ASP A 620 21.84 -25.30 -15.58
N ARG A 621 22.13 -26.52 -16.06
CA ARG A 621 21.28 -27.21 -17.05
C ARG A 621 19.87 -27.47 -16.49
N ALA A 622 19.74 -27.95 -15.25
CA ALA A 622 18.43 -28.16 -14.62
C ALA A 622 17.65 -26.86 -14.43
N VAL A 623 18.31 -25.75 -14.10
CA VAL A 623 17.69 -24.42 -14.01
C VAL A 623 17.17 -23.96 -15.37
N LEU A 624 17.93 -24.16 -16.44
CA LEU A 624 17.48 -23.82 -17.80
C LEU A 624 16.26 -24.65 -18.22
N GLU A 625 16.24 -25.95 -17.92
CA GLU A 625 15.10 -26.83 -18.20
C GLU A 625 13.84 -26.38 -17.44
N LEU A 626 13.97 -26.03 -16.15
CA LEU A 626 12.86 -25.50 -15.36
C LEU A 626 12.35 -24.17 -15.90
N LYS A 627 13.24 -23.29 -16.35
CA LYS A 627 12.88 -22.01 -16.95
C LYS A 627 12.13 -22.19 -18.26
N GLU A 628 12.54 -23.13 -19.10
CA GLU A 628 11.82 -23.47 -20.32
C GLU A 628 10.44 -24.08 -20.03
N ALA A 629 10.34 -24.96 -19.02
CA ALA A 629 9.06 -25.51 -18.56
C ALA A 629 8.09 -24.41 -18.07
N ILE A 630 8.60 -23.41 -17.33
CA ILE A 630 7.80 -22.25 -16.90
C ILE A 630 7.31 -21.45 -18.12
N ASN A 631 8.18 -21.13 -19.08
CA ASN A 631 7.79 -20.41 -20.29
C ASN A 631 6.71 -21.15 -21.09
N ILE A 632 6.80 -22.48 -21.18
CA ILE A 632 5.75 -23.30 -21.82
C ILE A 632 4.42 -23.16 -21.07
N LYS A 633 4.43 -23.20 -19.73
CA LYS A 633 3.21 -23.02 -18.92
C LYS A 633 2.63 -21.61 -18.99
N GLU A 634 3.47 -20.59 -19.07
CA GLU A 634 3.04 -19.22 -19.33
C GLU A 634 2.38 -19.09 -20.71
N GLY A 635 2.94 -19.74 -21.74
CA GLY A 635 2.34 -19.82 -23.07
C GLY A 635 0.98 -20.53 -23.07
N GLU A 636 0.85 -21.66 -22.38
CA GLU A 636 -0.43 -22.36 -22.19
C GLU A 636 -1.46 -21.46 -21.47
N SER A 637 -1.04 -20.74 -20.43
CA SER A 637 -1.90 -19.80 -19.71
C SER A 637 -2.38 -18.66 -20.60
N ALA A 638 -1.51 -18.10 -21.44
CA ALA A 638 -1.89 -17.06 -22.39
C ALA A 638 -2.91 -17.57 -23.42
N LEU A 639 -2.77 -18.82 -23.89
CA LEU A 639 -3.76 -19.46 -24.75
C LEU A 639 -5.10 -19.61 -24.03
N TYR A 640 -5.12 -20.08 -22.78
CA TYR A 640 -6.36 -20.16 -21.99
C TYR A 640 -7.04 -18.80 -21.81
N ILE A 641 -6.28 -17.74 -21.56
CA ILE A 641 -6.82 -16.38 -21.47
C ILE A 641 -7.47 -15.97 -22.80
N SER A 642 -6.81 -16.21 -23.93
CA SER A 642 -7.36 -15.89 -25.24
C SER A 642 -8.63 -16.69 -25.57
N GLU A 643 -8.72 -17.94 -25.10
CA GLU A 643 -9.93 -18.76 -25.26
C GLU A 643 -11.08 -18.22 -24.40
N ILE A 644 -10.80 -17.81 -23.15
CA ILE A 644 -11.78 -17.16 -22.26
C ILE A 644 -12.28 -15.84 -22.87
N GLU A 645 -11.39 -15.01 -23.41
CA GLU A 645 -11.76 -13.76 -24.08
C GLU A 645 -12.64 -14.02 -25.31
N THR A 646 -12.29 -15.02 -26.13
CA THR A 646 -13.08 -15.41 -27.30
C THR A 646 -14.48 -15.90 -26.91
N ILE A 647 -14.58 -16.72 -25.86
CA ILE A 647 -15.87 -17.19 -25.31
C ILE A 647 -16.67 -16.02 -24.74
N GLY A 648 -16.02 -15.10 -24.03
CA GLY A 648 -16.63 -13.88 -23.51
C GLY A 648 -17.26 -13.04 -24.61
N GLN A 649 -16.53 -12.80 -25.70
CA GLN A 649 -17.04 -12.05 -26.85
C GLN A 649 -18.24 -12.75 -27.51
N ALA A 650 -18.17 -14.08 -27.69
CA ALA A 650 -19.30 -14.83 -28.25
C ALA A 650 -20.55 -14.76 -27.36
N TYR A 651 -20.37 -14.69 -26.04
CA TYR A 651 -21.47 -14.52 -25.09
C TYR A 651 -22.08 -13.11 -25.18
N GLU A 652 -21.25 -12.07 -25.27
CA GLU A 652 -21.71 -10.68 -25.46
C GLU A 652 -22.48 -10.50 -26.78
N ASP A 653 -22.00 -11.09 -27.88
CA ASP A 653 -22.68 -11.06 -29.16
C ASP A 653 -24.04 -11.77 -29.10
N MET A 654 -24.10 -12.94 -28.45
CA MET A 654 -25.36 -13.67 -28.23
C MET A 654 -26.33 -12.87 -27.35
N GLN A 655 -25.84 -12.20 -26.31
CA GLN A 655 -26.65 -11.34 -25.45
C GLN A 655 -27.23 -10.16 -26.24
N THR A 656 -26.42 -9.54 -27.10
CA THR A 656 -26.85 -8.45 -27.98
C THR A 656 -27.91 -8.94 -28.98
N GLN A 657 -27.74 -10.14 -29.55
CA GLN A 657 -28.72 -10.76 -30.43
C GLN A 657 -30.04 -11.04 -29.70
N ASN A 658 -29.98 -11.55 -28.47
CA ASN A 658 -31.18 -11.78 -27.65
C ASN A 658 -31.90 -10.46 -27.31
N GLN A 659 -31.17 -9.39 -27.01
CA GLN A 659 -31.77 -8.07 -26.82
C GLN A 659 -32.48 -7.58 -28.08
N HIS A 660 -31.86 -7.74 -29.24
CA HIS A 660 -32.48 -7.35 -30.52
C HIS A 660 -33.74 -8.18 -30.84
N LEU A 661 -33.73 -9.50 -30.58
CA LEU A 661 -34.92 -10.34 -30.73
C LEU A 661 -36.04 -9.94 -29.78
N LEU A 662 -35.71 -9.63 -28.53
CA LEU A 662 -36.68 -9.13 -27.56
C LEU A 662 -37.32 -7.83 -28.04
N GLN A 663 -36.51 -6.92 -28.57
CA GLN A 663 -36.98 -5.66 -29.15
C GLN A 663 -37.91 -5.89 -30.36
N GLN A 664 -37.56 -6.80 -31.26
CA GLN A 664 -38.45 -7.17 -32.38
C GLN A 664 -39.78 -7.76 -31.91
N VAL A 665 -39.79 -8.58 -30.86
CA VAL A 665 -41.03 -9.12 -30.29
C VAL A 665 -41.88 -7.98 -29.72
N THR A 666 -41.29 -7.06 -28.97
CA THR A 666 -42.01 -5.90 -28.42
C THR A 666 -42.60 -5.01 -29.51
N GLU A 667 -41.86 -4.73 -30.60
CA GLU A 667 -42.37 -3.96 -31.73
C GLU A 667 -43.53 -4.67 -32.44
N ARG A 668 -43.47 -6.01 -32.55
CA ARG A 668 -44.55 -6.82 -33.11
C ARG A 668 -45.79 -6.79 -32.24
N ASP A 669 -45.62 -6.89 -30.94
CA ASP A 669 -46.72 -6.81 -29.97
C ASP A 669 -47.37 -5.43 -29.99
N GLU A 670 -46.59 -4.35 -30.06
CA GLU A 670 -47.12 -2.99 -30.25
C GLU A 670 -47.91 -2.85 -31.55
N TYR A 671 -47.42 -3.43 -32.66
CA TYR A 671 -48.15 -3.43 -33.92
C TYR A 671 -49.47 -4.21 -33.82
N ASN A 672 -49.45 -5.39 -33.19
CA ASN A 672 -50.64 -6.20 -32.96
C ASN A 672 -51.67 -5.45 -32.09
N ILE A 673 -51.22 -4.75 -31.04
CA ILE A 673 -52.08 -3.90 -30.20
C ILE A 673 -52.70 -2.78 -31.04
N LYS A 674 -51.92 -2.08 -31.88
CA LYS A 674 -52.44 -1.03 -32.76
C LYS A 674 -53.50 -1.57 -33.73
N VAL A 675 -53.29 -2.76 -34.32
CA VAL A 675 -54.28 -3.40 -35.20
C VAL A 675 -55.56 -3.77 -34.44
N LEU A 676 -55.44 -4.30 -33.22
CA LEU A 676 -56.60 -4.61 -32.37
C LEU A 676 -57.41 -3.36 -32.01
N VAL A 677 -56.73 -2.26 -31.67
CA VAL A 677 -57.37 -0.97 -31.40
C VAL A 677 -58.10 -0.43 -32.62
N VAL A 678 -57.49 -0.54 -33.81
CA VAL A 678 -58.13 -0.13 -35.08
C VAL A 678 -59.32 -1.03 -35.42
N MET A 679 -59.22 -2.35 -35.23
CA MET A 679 -60.36 -3.27 -35.43
C MET A 679 -61.49 -3.00 -34.45
N ALA A 680 -61.19 -2.75 -33.17
CA ALA A 680 -62.19 -2.39 -32.16
C ALA A 680 -62.90 -1.06 -32.50
N SER A 681 -62.15 -0.10 -33.05
CA SER A 681 -62.69 1.18 -33.52
C SER A 681 -63.60 1.01 -34.75
N LEU A 682 -63.24 0.12 -35.68
CA LEU A 682 -64.07 -0.23 -36.84
C LEU A 682 -65.35 -0.98 -36.44
N PHE A 683 -65.27 -1.90 -35.47
CA PHE A 683 -66.45 -2.61 -34.94
C PHE A 683 -67.41 -1.71 -34.17
N SER A 684 -66.94 -0.59 -33.62
CA SER A 684 -67.79 0.40 -32.92
C SER A 684 -68.52 1.35 -33.88
N HIS A 685 -68.21 1.31 -35.17
CA HIS A 685 -68.82 2.14 -36.23
C HIS A 685 -69.69 1.35 -37.22
N LEU A 686 -69.77 0.02 -37.06
CA LEU A 686 -70.77 -0.86 -37.68
C LEU A 686 -71.91 -1.10 -36.69
#